data_AF-A0A8G2CLK7-F1
#
_entry.id   AF-A0A8G2CLK7-F1
#
_cell.length_a   1.000
_cell.length_b   1.000
_cell.length_c   1.000
_cell.angle_alpha   90.00
_cell.angle_beta   90.00
_cell.angle_gamma   90.00
#
_symmetry.space_group_name_H-M   'P 1'
#
loop_
_entity.id
_entity.type
_entity.pdbx_description
1 polymer ?
#
loop_
_entity_poly.entity_id
_entity_poly.type
_entity_poly.pdbx_seq_one_letter_code
_entity_poly.pdbx_strand_id
1 'polypeptide(L)'
;MSGTLNATVDHGITLVSPTYGNPLTVSGDVSASAGDGIFAATNWTVDNGGTISATSGEGIFLKGGGFIDNSGIVIGVNAYGITSTSAPLTLLNSGYIHGGKAGIAVNQGQLIVDNLMGATISGGLAALEGVKFSGDGPATSTMVNDGVISSGNTSAGGGIGVWVALGSFTNTSTGVVSGGSIGINVGDYSNFSNFGVDTGQVGVVVGAGQNDVTIIDGGTITGAGGEAVSFAKGVIADSLTLLPGAVLNGFANGGGSANLIFGGTSVGTIANLGHEVSLFPTISLSNGAAWEFAGTSDMAGQALFDNNGTLIERNGDSLSITSSMSGTGTIDLSGGTVALGNVVGAGQVVDFQGGQSALLLTDSHSFSGEIASFTSGDTIEITGFGVNETVTSHQSGNLFTWTAGGLSSSTITFATDPGTLALVSMGPVSSVTAAYEIVAPPCFRAGTQILTPDGPRAVEDLRTGDTVVTHDGRARPLIWVGQRWVDCDRHPNPEMVLPIVIERSAFGPGVPSRDLYVSPDHAIYCAGLLIAAKHLINGISIRQIDVPEVIYHHIELMEHSVVWAETLPVETYLDCGNRHNFVGSKGLVSLHADFAAPHWDRERAFAPLVSEGADLTAVRLHLHERLCERGVHPVAGRFDVFADGRLLTAKGADNGQWIFRLPIETHRFAVNSTSSRPADLDPASLDCRRLGVAITDVTVDGRLVDAGDTRFMSGFHMPELRGRRWFRWTDGAAVFDASGAREIAFRVQAVSPVWQTPLTLPQPKGRLRALELHSQ
;
A
#
# COMPACT_ATOMS: atom_id res chain seq x y z
N MET A 1 -53.04 -28.28 33.74
CA MET A 1 -53.64 -28.04 32.41
C MET A 1 -52.48 -27.89 31.45
N SER A 2 -52.50 -28.52 30.29
CA SER A 2 -51.38 -28.47 29.34
C SER A 2 -51.24 -27.07 28.76
N GLY A 3 -50.10 -26.42 28.98
CA GLY A 3 -49.72 -25.20 28.26
C GLY A 3 -49.25 -25.55 26.85
N THR A 4 -50.00 -26.36 26.10
CA THR A 4 -49.58 -26.88 24.79
C THR A 4 -50.78 -26.92 23.86
N LEU A 5 -50.72 -26.15 22.76
CA LEU A 5 -51.75 -26.06 21.73
C LEU A 5 -51.29 -26.78 20.46
N ASN A 6 -51.81 -27.98 20.26
CA ASN A 6 -51.39 -28.89 19.17
C ASN A 6 -52.44 -29.01 18.05
N ALA A 7 -53.45 -28.15 18.03
CA ALA A 7 -54.59 -28.21 17.12
C ALA A 7 -54.87 -26.82 16.53
N THR A 8 -55.50 -26.78 15.36
CA THR A 8 -55.93 -25.54 14.70
C THR A 8 -57.03 -24.83 15.50
N VAL A 9 -56.83 -23.55 15.76
CA VAL A 9 -57.76 -22.63 16.45
C VAL A 9 -58.13 -21.49 15.48
N ASP A 10 -59.42 -21.26 15.28
CA ASP A 10 -59.99 -20.31 14.31
C ASP A 10 -60.32 -18.92 14.91
N HIS A 11 -59.77 -18.64 16.09
CA HIS A 11 -59.96 -17.40 16.84
C HIS A 11 -58.72 -17.05 17.67
N GLY A 12 -58.61 -15.76 18.02
CA GLY A 12 -57.52 -15.23 18.84
C GLY A 12 -57.55 -15.72 20.28
N ILE A 13 -56.37 -15.84 20.90
CA ILE A 13 -56.19 -16.42 22.23
C ILE A 13 -55.79 -15.34 23.24
N THR A 14 -56.60 -15.15 24.28
CA THR A 14 -56.26 -14.29 25.43
C THR A 14 -55.68 -15.10 26.58
N LEU A 15 -54.43 -14.82 26.95
CA LEU A 15 -53.69 -15.52 28.00
C LEU A 15 -54.06 -14.97 29.38
N VAL A 16 -54.80 -15.80 30.14
CA VAL A 16 -55.21 -15.55 31.52
C VAL A 16 -54.98 -16.80 32.37
N SER A 17 -54.50 -16.60 33.58
CA SER A 17 -54.37 -17.67 34.58
C SER A 17 -55.71 -17.95 35.25
N PRO A 18 -56.10 -19.23 35.51
CA PRO A 18 -55.35 -20.46 35.27
C PRO A 18 -55.68 -21.16 33.94
N THR A 19 -56.38 -20.50 33.01
CA THR A 19 -56.92 -21.09 31.77
C THR A 19 -55.83 -21.73 30.89
N TYR A 20 -54.67 -21.08 30.79
CA TYR A 20 -53.49 -21.59 30.10
C TYR A 20 -52.33 -21.80 31.08
N GLY A 21 -51.42 -22.72 30.74
CA GLY A 21 -50.13 -22.84 31.43
C GLY A 21 -49.14 -21.81 30.88
N ASN A 22 -48.25 -21.31 31.75
CA ASN A 22 -47.13 -20.43 31.38
C ASN A 22 -45.83 -21.20 31.67
N PRO A 23 -44.99 -21.55 30.67
CA PRO A 23 -45.07 -21.15 29.26
C PRO A 23 -46.25 -21.75 28.50
N LEU A 24 -46.69 -21.03 27.46
CA LEU A 24 -47.61 -21.54 26.44
C LEU A 24 -46.81 -21.99 25.20
N THR A 25 -46.74 -23.29 24.98
CA THR A 25 -46.21 -23.87 23.75
C THR A 25 -47.31 -23.97 22.68
N VAL A 26 -47.02 -23.56 21.45
CA VAL A 26 -47.89 -23.66 20.27
C VAL A 26 -47.21 -24.51 19.21
N SER A 27 -47.85 -25.60 18.77
CA SER A 27 -47.37 -26.46 17.68
C SER A 27 -48.42 -26.69 16.58
N GLY A 28 -49.63 -26.17 16.75
CA GLY A 28 -50.68 -26.12 15.73
C GLY A 28 -50.81 -24.71 15.13
N ASP A 29 -51.94 -24.46 14.46
CA ASP A 29 -52.25 -23.15 13.90
C ASP A 29 -53.19 -22.34 14.81
N VAL A 30 -52.95 -21.05 14.97
CA VAL A 30 -53.86 -20.07 15.58
C VAL A 30 -54.16 -19.01 14.52
N SER A 31 -55.44 -18.78 14.20
CA SER A 31 -55.84 -17.83 13.17
C SER A 31 -56.99 -16.93 13.63
N ALA A 32 -56.66 -15.70 14.01
CA ALA A 32 -57.62 -14.69 14.42
C ALA A 32 -58.15 -13.93 13.20
N SER A 33 -59.45 -14.12 12.89
CA SER A 33 -60.16 -13.28 11.92
C SER A 33 -60.43 -11.86 12.44
N ALA A 34 -60.53 -11.71 13.76
CA ALA A 34 -60.63 -10.43 14.46
C ALA A 34 -59.88 -10.48 15.80
N GLY A 35 -59.23 -9.37 16.18
CA GLY A 35 -58.35 -9.31 17.34
C GLY A 35 -56.96 -9.92 17.07
N ASP A 36 -56.18 -10.06 18.13
CA ASP A 36 -54.80 -10.56 18.08
C ASP A 36 -54.75 -12.09 18.03
N GLY A 37 -53.70 -12.66 17.43
CA GLY A 37 -53.48 -14.12 17.40
C GLY A 37 -53.26 -14.66 18.81
N ILE A 38 -52.32 -14.04 19.54
CA ILE A 38 -52.12 -14.22 20.97
C ILE A 38 -52.04 -12.86 21.66
N PHE A 39 -52.82 -12.66 22.72
CA PHE A 39 -52.83 -11.45 23.55
C PHE A 39 -52.55 -11.79 25.02
N ALA A 40 -51.64 -11.06 25.68
CA ALA A 40 -51.38 -11.19 27.12
C ALA A 40 -51.29 -9.83 27.83
N ALA A 41 -52.19 -9.59 28.80
CA ALA A 41 -52.19 -8.38 29.62
C ALA A 41 -51.17 -8.39 30.79
N THR A 42 -50.53 -9.54 31.03
CA THR A 42 -49.52 -9.78 32.08
C THR A 42 -48.27 -10.40 31.47
N ASN A 43 -47.20 -10.58 32.24
CA ASN A 43 -45.97 -11.20 31.74
C ASN A 43 -46.20 -12.69 31.42
N TRP A 44 -45.85 -13.10 30.20
CA TRP A 44 -46.05 -14.47 29.69
C TRP A 44 -44.86 -14.98 28.88
N THR A 45 -44.64 -16.29 28.91
CA THR A 45 -43.74 -16.99 28.00
C THR A 45 -44.56 -17.71 26.93
N VAL A 46 -44.15 -17.57 25.66
CA VAL A 46 -44.77 -18.23 24.49
C VAL A 46 -43.70 -18.94 23.67
N ASP A 47 -43.82 -20.26 23.52
CA ASP A 47 -42.92 -21.06 22.67
C ASP A 47 -43.69 -21.45 21.39
N ASN A 48 -43.46 -20.75 20.28
CA ASN A 48 -44.13 -21.02 19.01
C ASN A 48 -43.27 -21.87 18.07
N GLY A 49 -43.70 -23.10 17.81
CA GLY A 49 -43.26 -23.94 16.69
C GLY A 49 -44.34 -24.18 15.63
N GLY A 50 -45.47 -23.48 15.72
CA GLY A 50 -46.61 -23.58 14.79
C GLY A 50 -46.85 -22.28 14.00
N THR A 51 -48.09 -22.07 13.54
CA THR A 51 -48.50 -20.84 12.86
C THR A 51 -49.34 -19.99 13.78
N ILE A 52 -49.00 -18.72 13.99
CA ILE A 52 -49.85 -17.74 14.67
C ILE A 52 -50.15 -16.62 13.68
N SER A 53 -51.44 -16.36 13.44
CA SER A 53 -51.88 -15.38 12.44
C SER A 53 -53.06 -14.54 12.93
N ALA A 54 -53.06 -13.27 12.54
CA ALA A 54 -54.12 -12.32 12.85
C ALA A 54 -54.43 -11.43 11.64
N THR A 55 -55.70 -11.30 11.29
CA THR A 55 -56.12 -10.53 10.11
C THR A 55 -56.27 -9.04 10.41
N SER A 56 -56.84 -8.69 11.57
CA SER A 56 -57.16 -7.31 11.96
C SER A 56 -56.43 -6.83 13.23
N GLY A 57 -55.61 -7.67 13.84
CA GLY A 57 -54.86 -7.40 15.06
C GLY A 57 -53.44 -7.94 14.94
N GLU A 58 -52.72 -7.92 16.05
CA GLU A 58 -51.31 -8.26 16.11
C GLU A 58 -51.12 -9.79 16.06
N GLY A 59 -50.02 -10.29 15.47
CA GLY A 59 -49.71 -11.72 15.51
C GLY A 59 -49.56 -12.22 16.95
N ILE A 60 -48.63 -11.61 17.70
CA ILE A 60 -48.50 -11.76 19.15
C ILE A 60 -48.39 -10.37 19.81
N PHE A 61 -49.26 -10.10 20.80
CA PHE A 61 -49.25 -8.89 21.61
C PHE A 61 -49.05 -9.23 23.10
N LEU A 62 -47.80 -9.19 23.57
CA LEU A 62 -47.47 -9.32 24.99
C LEU A 62 -47.46 -7.93 25.65
N LYS A 63 -48.65 -7.37 25.88
CA LYS A 63 -48.84 -6.06 26.54
C LYS A 63 -48.17 -6.01 27.93
N GLY A 64 -48.19 -7.12 28.67
CA GLY A 64 -47.53 -7.24 29.97
C GLY A 64 -46.04 -7.64 29.91
N GLY A 65 -45.45 -7.70 28.72
CA GLY A 65 -44.07 -8.13 28.49
C GLY A 65 -43.90 -9.65 28.59
N GLY A 66 -42.65 -10.11 28.60
CA GLY A 66 -42.30 -11.53 28.76
C GLY A 66 -41.31 -12.04 27.71
N PHE A 67 -41.39 -13.34 27.41
CA PHE A 67 -40.45 -14.03 26.54
C PHE A 67 -41.19 -14.74 25.39
N ILE A 68 -40.64 -14.67 24.19
CA ILE A 68 -41.12 -15.41 23.02
C ILE A 68 -39.95 -16.21 22.44
N ASP A 69 -40.13 -17.53 22.29
CA ASP A 69 -39.27 -18.37 21.44
C ASP A 69 -40.06 -18.70 20.17
N ASN A 70 -39.65 -18.14 19.02
CA ASN A 70 -40.32 -18.37 17.75
C ASN A 70 -39.44 -19.19 16.80
N SER A 71 -39.74 -20.48 16.68
CA SER A 71 -39.26 -21.36 15.61
C SER A 71 -40.28 -21.55 14.47
N GLY A 72 -41.52 -21.12 14.69
CA GLY A 72 -42.62 -21.19 13.73
C GLY A 72 -42.85 -19.91 12.92
N ILE A 73 -44.11 -19.69 12.55
CA ILE A 73 -44.59 -18.56 11.72
C ILE A 73 -45.45 -17.63 12.58
N VAL A 74 -45.21 -16.32 12.52
CA VAL A 74 -46.07 -15.28 13.13
C VAL A 74 -46.45 -14.23 12.09
N ILE A 75 -47.74 -13.94 11.92
CA ILE A 75 -48.27 -13.03 10.89
C ILE A 75 -49.34 -12.07 11.46
N GLY A 76 -49.08 -10.77 11.45
CA GLY A 76 -50.09 -9.72 11.66
C GLY A 76 -50.45 -9.01 10.35
N VAL A 77 -51.46 -9.48 9.62
CA VAL A 77 -51.68 -9.13 8.19
C VAL A 77 -51.83 -7.62 7.95
N ASN A 78 -52.57 -6.91 8.80
CA ASN A 78 -52.78 -5.46 8.71
C ASN A 78 -52.20 -4.71 9.94
N ALA A 79 -51.31 -5.34 10.68
CA ALA A 79 -50.81 -4.88 11.98
C ALA A 79 -49.31 -5.23 12.13
N TYR A 80 -48.82 -5.36 13.35
CA TYR A 80 -47.47 -5.85 13.64
C TYR A 80 -47.44 -7.38 13.76
N GLY A 81 -46.32 -8.00 13.41
CA GLY A 81 -46.10 -9.42 13.68
C GLY A 81 -46.03 -9.68 15.18
N ILE A 82 -45.14 -8.97 15.88
CA ILE A 82 -44.97 -9.00 17.34
C ILE A 82 -44.89 -7.58 17.90
N THR A 83 -45.56 -7.32 19.03
CA THR A 83 -45.50 -6.03 19.74
C THR A 83 -45.70 -6.15 21.26
N SER A 84 -45.23 -5.13 22.00
CA SER A 84 -45.55 -4.86 23.40
C SER A 84 -45.82 -3.35 23.57
N THR A 85 -46.44 -2.93 24.68
CA THR A 85 -46.68 -1.48 24.90
C THR A 85 -45.49 -0.78 25.52
N SER A 86 -45.13 -1.17 26.74
CA SER A 86 -44.16 -0.48 27.62
C SER A 86 -43.46 -1.43 28.60
N ALA A 87 -43.85 -2.70 28.60
CA ALA A 87 -43.26 -3.74 29.43
C ALA A 87 -42.14 -4.46 28.65
N PRO A 88 -41.04 -4.86 29.30
CA PRO A 88 -39.93 -5.52 28.64
C PRO A 88 -40.33 -6.77 27.86
N LEU A 89 -39.86 -6.87 26.62
CA LEU A 89 -40.06 -8.00 25.74
C LEU A 89 -38.72 -8.59 25.33
N THR A 90 -38.58 -9.91 25.46
CA THR A 90 -37.44 -10.67 24.95
C THR A 90 -37.93 -11.66 23.90
N LEU A 91 -37.23 -11.74 22.77
CA LEU A 91 -37.58 -12.57 21.63
C LEU A 91 -36.35 -13.32 21.12
N LEU A 92 -36.44 -14.65 21.06
CA LEU A 92 -35.58 -15.49 20.24
C LEU A 92 -36.35 -15.84 18.96
N ASN A 93 -35.79 -15.57 17.78
CA ASN A 93 -36.40 -15.93 16.50
C ASN A 93 -35.48 -16.84 15.69
N SER A 94 -35.92 -18.09 15.49
CA SER A 94 -35.36 -19.02 14.50
C SER A 94 -36.33 -19.29 13.34
N GLY A 95 -37.45 -18.57 13.27
CA GLY A 95 -38.55 -18.77 12.33
C GLY A 95 -38.86 -17.54 11.47
N TYR A 96 -40.13 -17.40 11.10
CA TYR A 96 -40.62 -16.32 10.21
C TYR A 96 -41.60 -15.40 10.94
N ILE A 97 -41.33 -14.10 10.93
CA ILE A 97 -42.20 -13.06 11.49
C ILE A 97 -42.57 -12.06 10.39
N HIS A 98 -43.85 -11.75 10.26
CA HIS A 98 -44.38 -10.78 9.32
C HIS A 98 -45.44 -9.87 9.94
N GLY A 99 -45.42 -8.59 9.61
CA GLY A 99 -46.51 -7.67 9.92
C GLY A 99 -46.72 -6.62 8.83
N GLY A 100 -47.98 -6.39 8.47
CA GLY A 100 -48.36 -5.40 7.45
C GLY A 100 -47.92 -3.97 7.75
N LYS A 101 -47.71 -3.61 9.03
CA LYS A 101 -47.14 -2.33 9.49
C LYS A 101 -45.64 -2.40 9.77
N ALA A 102 -45.21 -3.44 10.48
CA ALA A 102 -43.83 -3.84 10.71
C ALA A 102 -43.78 -5.29 11.25
N GLY A 103 -42.68 -6.01 11.03
CA GLY A 103 -42.50 -7.36 11.60
C GLY A 103 -42.48 -7.33 13.12
N ILE A 104 -41.71 -6.41 13.72
CA ILE A 104 -41.68 -6.17 15.17
C ILE A 104 -41.77 -4.66 15.43
N ALA A 105 -42.60 -4.25 16.39
CA ALA A 105 -42.65 -2.87 16.86
C ALA A 105 -42.78 -2.79 18.39
N VAL A 106 -41.81 -2.15 19.06
CA VAL A 106 -41.87 -1.80 20.50
C VAL A 106 -41.58 -0.31 20.65
N ASN A 107 -42.63 0.49 20.80
CA ASN A 107 -42.51 1.96 20.81
C ASN A 107 -42.16 2.53 22.20
N GLN A 108 -42.36 1.76 23.28
CA GLN A 108 -41.97 2.12 24.64
C GLN A 108 -41.49 0.86 25.36
N GLY A 109 -40.57 1.00 26.32
CA GLY A 109 -40.02 -0.11 27.10
C GLY A 109 -38.95 -0.94 26.37
N GLN A 110 -38.24 -1.77 27.12
CA GLN A 110 -37.07 -2.51 26.61
C GLN A 110 -37.46 -3.64 25.65
N LEU A 111 -36.77 -3.72 24.51
CA LEU A 111 -36.81 -4.86 23.61
C LEU A 111 -35.43 -5.55 23.58
N ILE A 112 -35.41 -6.88 23.70
CA ILE A 112 -34.23 -7.72 23.49
C ILE A 112 -34.57 -8.72 22.38
N VAL A 113 -33.82 -8.74 21.26
CA VAL A 113 -34.07 -9.69 20.15
C VAL A 113 -32.78 -10.36 19.68
N ASP A 114 -32.82 -11.69 19.56
CA ASP A 114 -31.86 -12.48 18.81
C ASP A 114 -32.56 -13.07 17.58
N ASN A 115 -32.25 -12.55 16.38
CA ASN A 115 -32.76 -13.08 15.10
C ASN A 115 -31.72 -14.01 14.46
N LEU A 116 -31.89 -15.31 14.64
CA LEU A 116 -30.88 -16.32 14.30
C LEU A 116 -30.69 -16.53 12.79
N MET A 117 -29.59 -17.18 12.43
CA MET A 117 -29.26 -17.48 11.04
C MET A 117 -30.39 -18.28 10.34
N GLY A 118 -30.84 -17.78 9.19
CA GLY A 118 -31.95 -18.36 8.41
C GLY A 118 -33.35 -17.93 8.87
N ALA A 119 -33.47 -17.25 10.02
CA ALA A 119 -34.72 -16.63 10.44
C ALA A 119 -35.02 -15.36 9.61
N THR A 120 -36.28 -14.94 9.56
CA THR A 120 -36.71 -13.75 8.81
C THR A 120 -37.71 -12.91 9.58
N ILE A 121 -37.51 -11.59 9.59
CA ILE A 121 -38.46 -10.60 10.10
C ILE A 121 -38.80 -9.63 8.95
N SER A 122 -40.08 -9.41 8.68
CA SER A 122 -40.52 -8.61 7.53
C SER A 122 -41.71 -7.68 7.80
N GLY A 123 -41.62 -6.46 7.25
CA GLY A 123 -42.78 -5.59 7.03
C GLY A 123 -43.61 -6.03 5.81
N GLY A 124 -44.80 -5.45 5.64
CA GLY A 124 -45.63 -5.55 4.43
C GLY A 124 -45.31 -4.48 3.37
N LEU A 125 -45.99 -4.53 2.22
CA LEU A 125 -45.77 -3.57 1.12
C LEU A 125 -46.14 -2.11 1.47
N ALA A 126 -46.99 -1.92 2.48
CA ALA A 126 -47.37 -0.62 3.04
C ALA A 126 -46.76 -0.37 4.43
N ALA A 127 -45.79 -1.20 4.86
CA ALA A 127 -45.10 -1.03 6.13
C ALA A 127 -44.21 0.21 6.11
N LEU A 128 -44.05 0.79 7.29
CA LEU A 128 -43.12 1.89 7.53
C LEU A 128 -41.75 1.35 7.93
N GLU A 129 -41.69 0.23 8.66
CA GLU A 129 -40.46 -0.40 9.13
C GLU A 129 -40.49 -1.93 8.99
N GLY A 130 -39.33 -2.59 8.93
CA GLY A 130 -39.20 -4.04 9.13
C GLY A 130 -39.18 -4.38 10.61
N VAL A 131 -38.31 -3.70 11.37
CA VAL A 131 -38.26 -3.70 12.83
C VAL A 131 -38.15 -2.27 13.35
N LYS A 132 -38.88 -1.96 14.44
CA LYS A 132 -38.83 -0.67 15.12
C LYS A 132 -38.74 -0.85 16.64
N PHE A 133 -37.76 -0.22 17.30
CA PHE A 133 -37.70 -0.23 18.76
C PHE A 133 -37.16 1.05 19.40
N SER A 134 -37.63 1.32 20.62
CA SER A 134 -37.22 2.44 21.48
C SER A 134 -37.15 1.98 22.94
N GLY A 135 -36.00 2.12 23.60
CA GLY A 135 -35.88 1.93 25.05
C GLY A 135 -36.29 3.20 25.82
N ASP A 136 -37.39 3.16 26.58
CA ASP A 136 -37.75 4.24 27.51
C ASP A 136 -37.09 4.02 28.89
N GLY A 137 -36.13 4.89 29.24
CA GLY A 137 -35.50 4.91 30.57
C GLY A 137 -34.18 4.10 30.67
N PRO A 138 -33.75 3.70 31.88
CA PRO A 138 -32.38 3.18 32.14
C PRO A 138 -32.12 1.75 31.62
N ALA A 139 -32.99 1.20 30.78
CA ALA A 139 -32.88 -0.14 30.20
C ALA A 139 -32.83 -0.03 28.68
N THR A 140 -31.61 -0.05 28.12
CA THR A 140 -31.38 0.01 26.67
C THR A 140 -31.92 -1.23 25.97
N SER A 141 -32.66 -1.03 24.88
CA SER A 141 -33.04 -2.12 23.97
C SER A 141 -31.82 -2.63 23.21
N THR A 142 -31.77 -3.93 22.92
CA THR A 142 -30.64 -4.60 22.27
C THR A 142 -31.13 -5.57 21.21
N MET A 143 -30.59 -5.52 20.00
CA MET A 143 -30.93 -6.48 18.94
C MET A 143 -29.68 -7.02 18.25
N VAL A 144 -29.63 -8.34 18.06
CA VAL A 144 -28.65 -9.04 17.23
C VAL A 144 -29.35 -9.68 16.04
N ASN A 145 -28.76 -9.54 14.86
CA ASN A 145 -29.28 -10.12 13.61
C ASN A 145 -28.23 -10.96 12.88
N ASP A 146 -28.45 -12.28 12.88
CA ASP A 146 -27.77 -13.27 12.03
C ASP A 146 -28.61 -13.63 10.79
N GLY A 147 -29.89 -13.29 10.78
CA GLY A 147 -30.88 -13.62 9.76
C GLY A 147 -31.23 -12.46 8.82
N VAL A 148 -32.42 -12.50 8.24
CA VAL A 148 -32.91 -11.46 7.31
C VAL A 148 -33.91 -10.52 7.99
N ILE A 149 -33.70 -9.22 7.83
CA ILE A 149 -34.69 -8.18 8.15
C ILE A 149 -35.04 -7.41 6.88
N SER A 150 -36.33 -7.19 6.65
CA SER A 150 -36.79 -6.38 5.52
C SER A 150 -37.94 -5.45 5.88
N SER A 151 -37.94 -4.25 5.32
CA SER A 151 -39.12 -3.36 5.30
C SER A 151 -40.31 -3.96 4.54
N GLY A 152 -40.10 -5.03 3.74
CA GLY A 152 -41.10 -5.61 2.85
C GLY A 152 -41.27 -4.83 1.54
N ASN A 153 -41.29 -3.50 1.61
CA ASN A 153 -41.20 -2.62 0.45
C ASN A 153 -39.77 -2.08 0.28
N THR A 154 -38.99 -2.76 -0.54
CA THR A 154 -37.60 -2.40 -0.89
C THR A 154 -37.48 -1.48 -2.12
N SER A 155 -38.57 -0.85 -2.57
CA SER A 155 -38.52 0.17 -3.63
C SER A 155 -38.00 1.51 -3.09
N ALA A 156 -37.48 2.39 -3.95
CA ALA A 156 -36.79 3.63 -3.54
C ALA A 156 -37.60 4.62 -2.65
N GLY A 157 -38.93 4.49 -2.59
CA GLY A 157 -39.81 5.25 -1.68
C GLY A 157 -40.50 4.37 -0.62
N GLY A 158 -39.98 3.17 -0.36
CA GLY A 158 -40.54 2.18 0.56
C GLY A 158 -40.11 2.38 2.01
N GLY A 159 -40.44 1.42 2.87
CA GLY A 159 -40.17 1.48 4.31
C GLY A 159 -38.70 1.34 4.69
N ILE A 160 -38.43 1.40 5.98
CA ILE A 160 -37.10 1.34 6.61
C ILE A 160 -36.80 -0.09 7.05
N GLY A 161 -35.57 -0.58 6.90
CA GLY A 161 -35.22 -1.95 7.33
C GLY A 161 -35.31 -2.11 8.84
N VAL A 162 -34.46 -1.38 9.57
CA VAL A 162 -34.48 -1.28 11.04
C VAL A 162 -34.53 0.19 11.48
N TRP A 163 -35.42 0.51 12.42
CA TRP A 163 -35.44 1.78 13.14
C TRP A 163 -35.01 1.56 14.59
N VAL A 164 -33.82 2.05 14.94
CA VAL A 164 -33.26 2.08 16.29
C VAL A 164 -33.50 3.49 16.85
N ALA A 165 -34.50 3.69 17.69
CA ALA A 165 -34.75 5.02 18.27
C ALA A 165 -33.87 5.30 19.50
N LEU A 166 -33.72 4.29 20.37
CA LEU A 166 -32.94 4.31 21.62
C LEU A 166 -32.49 2.87 21.91
N GLY A 167 -31.23 2.52 21.64
CA GLY A 167 -30.67 1.18 21.96
C GLY A 167 -29.47 0.76 21.10
N SER A 168 -29.04 -0.49 21.22
CA SER A 168 -27.96 -1.05 20.39
C SER A 168 -28.47 -2.05 19.35
N PHE A 169 -27.96 -1.95 18.13
CA PHE A 169 -28.20 -2.94 17.07
C PHE A 169 -26.88 -3.51 16.55
N THR A 170 -26.81 -4.83 16.39
CA THR A 170 -25.69 -5.54 15.78
C THR A 170 -26.19 -6.39 14.62
N ASN A 171 -25.81 -6.03 13.39
CA ASN A 171 -25.97 -6.89 12.23
C ASN A 171 -24.69 -7.73 12.06
N THR A 172 -24.77 -9.05 12.18
CA THR A 172 -23.59 -9.93 12.17
C THR A 172 -23.21 -10.35 10.75
N SER A 173 -22.11 -11.09 10.58
CA SER A 173 -21.56 -11.48 9.27
C SER A 173 -22.48 -12.28 8.35
N THR A 174 -23.59 -12.85 8.86
CA THR A 174 -24.61 -13.52 8.05
C THR A 174 -25.90 -12.71 7.94
N GLY A 175 -26.02 -11.63 8.70
CA GLY A 175 -27.19 -10.79 8.79
C GLY A 175 -27.38 -9.89 7.56
N VAL A 176 -28.63 -9.78 7.11
CA VAL A 176 -29.01 -8.94 5.97
C VAL A 176 -30.14 -8.01 6.37
N VAL A 177 -29.95 -6.69 6.23
CA VAL A 177 -30.98 -5.67 6.44
C VAL A 177 -31.31 -4.98 5.12
N SER A 178 -32.59 -4.97 4.76
CA SER A 178 -33.09 -4.33 3.54
C SER A 178 -34.20 -3.33 3.82
N GLY A 179 -33.94 -2.07 3.49
CA GLY A 179 -34.94 -1.01 3.42
C GLY A 179 -35.20 -0.59 1.97
N GLY A 180 -36.34 0.06 1.75
CA GLY A 180 -36.66 0.70 0.48
C GLY A 180 -36.08 2.10 0.41
N SER A 181 -36.39 2.94 1.40
CA SER A 181 -35.83 4.29 1.54
C SER A 181 -34.50 4.27 2.32
N ILE A 182 -34.52 3.75 3.54
CA ILE A 182 -33.36 3.71 4.45
C ILE A 182 -33.14 2.26 4.91
N GLY A 183 -31.91 1.75 4.82
CA GLY A 183 -31.56 0.44 5.37
C GLY A 183 -31.74 0.43 6.89
N ILE A 184 -30.99 1.29 7.57
CA ILE A 184 -31.03 1.45 9.03
C ILE A 184 -31.16 2.93 9.41
N ASN A 185 -32.12 3.25 10.27
CA ASN A 185 -32.21 4.54 10.94
C ASN A 185 -31.72 4.42 12.39
N VAL A 186 -30.78 5.28 12.77
CA VAL A 186 -30.18 5.34 14.12
C VAL A 186 -30.52 6.69 14.74
N GLY A 187 -31.24 6.65 15.87
CA GLY A 187 -31.58 7.82 16.69
C GLY A 187 -30.58 8.08 17.81
N ASP A 188 -30.88 9.06 18.65
CA ASP A 188 -30.10 9.41 19.85
C ASP A 188 -29.73 8.20 20.72
N TYR A 189 -28.64 8.32 21.50
CA TYR A 189 -28.17 7.29 22.45
C TYR A 189 -28.03 5.88 21.88
N SER A 190 -27.93 5.75 20.55
CA SER A 190 -27.97 4.45 19.89
C SER A 190 -26.61 4.08 19.32
N ASN A 191 -26.26 2.80 19.46
CA ASN A 191 -25.02 2.24 18.94
C ASN A 191 -25.35 1.24 17.84
N PHE A 192 -24.65 1.34 16.72
CA PHE A 192 -24.82 0.42 15.61
C PHE A 192 -23.49 -0.28 15.29
N SER A 193 -23.55 -1.60 15.09
CA SER A 193 -22.41 -2.39 14.63
C SER A 193 -22.82 -3.26 13.45
N ASN A 194 -22.15 -3.09 12.31
CA ASN A 194 -22.34 -3.90 11.12
C ASN A 194 -21.14 -4.81 10.86
N PHE A 195 -21.42 -6.07 10.56
CA PHE A 195 -20.50 -7.02 9.95
C PHE A 195 -21.13 -7.74 8.75
N GLY A 196 -22.43 -7.49 8.49
CA GLY A 196 -23.25 -8.13 7.47
C GLY A 196 -23.50 -7.21 6.27
N VAL A 197 -24.70 -7.28 5.70
CA VAL A 197 -25.10 -6.46 4.55
C VAL A 197 -26.30 -5.59 4.87
N ASP A 198 -26.15 -4.27 4.74
CA ASP A 198 -27.22 -3.28 4.89
C ASP A 198 -27.49 -2.58 3.56
N THR A 199 -28.75 -2.34 3.21
CA THR A 199 -29.11 -1.69 1.94
C THR A 199 -30.36 -0.82 2.04
N GLY A 200 -30.30 0.38 1.44
CA GLY A 200 -31.43 1.27 1.18
C GLY A 200 -31.13 2.23 0.02
N GLN A 201 -31.95 3.27 -0.21
CA GLN A 201 -31.49 4.42 -1.00
C GLN A 201 -30.40 5.17 -0.25
N VAL A 202 -30.61 5.35 1.06
CA VAL A 202 -29.52 5.61 2.02
C VAL A 202 -29.27 4.32 2.81
N GLY A 203 -28.01 3.91 2.95
CA GLY A 203 -27.67 2.68 3.68
C GLY A 203 -28.00 2.83 5.17
N VAL A 204 -27.32 3.77 5.83
CA VAL A 204 -27.53 4.13 7.24
C VAL A 204 -27.76 5.65 7.38
N VAL A 205 -28.76 6.03 8.18
CA VAL A 205 -29.05 7.44 8.52
C VAL A 205 -28.95 7.64 10.02
N VAL A 206 -28.19 8.65 10.45
CA VAL A 206 -28.17 9.16 11.82
C VAL A 206 -28.97 10.46 11.90
N GLY A 207 -29.97 10.49 12.78
CA GLY A 207 -30.83 11.65 12.98
C GLY A 207 -30.14 12.82 13.69
N ALA A 208 -30.76 14.01 13.66
CA ALA A 208 -30.27 15.15 14.43
C ALA A 208 -30.67 15.01 15.91
N GLY A 209 -29.70 14.62 16.75
CA GLY A 209 -29.93 14.36 18.17
C GLY A 209 -29.42 15.42 19.14
N GLN A 210 -29.22 15.02 20.40
CA GLN A 210 -28.51 15.75 21.46
C GLN A 210 -27.31 14.98 22.05
N ASN A 211 -27.07 13.74 21.64
CA ASN A 211 -26.10 12.82 22.27
C ASN A 211 -25.38 12.01 21.20
N ASP A 212 -24.11 11.67 21.46
CA ASP A 212 -23.24 11.01 20.49
C ASP A 212 -23.77 9.63 20.06
N VAL A 213 -23.77 9.39 18.75
CA VAL A 213 -24.07 8.11 18.09
C VAL A 213 -22.78 7.48 17.58
N THR A 214 -22.58 6.19 17.85
CA THR A 214 -21.44 5.43 17.33
C THR A 214 -21.90 4.37 16.33
N ILE A 215 -21.39 4.45 15.10
CA ILE A 215 -21.43 3.40 14.09
C ILE A 215 -20.07 2.72 14.04
N ILE A 216 -20.06 1.38 14.04
CA ILE A 216 -18.90 0.54 13.74
C ILE A 216 -19.26 -0.32 12.54
N ASP A 217 -18.53 -0.21 11.44
CA ASP A 217 -18.74 -1.02 10.24
C ASP A 217 -17.50 -1.87 9.94
N GLY A 218 -17.71 -3.17 9.75
CA GLY A 218 -16.78 -4.13 9.17
C GLY A 218 -17.48 -5.06 8.17
N GLY A 219 -18.65 -4.65 7.65
CA GLY A 219 -19.47 -5.38 6.69
C GLY A 219 -19.61 -4.63 5.38
N THR A 220 -20.81 -4.59 4.82
CA THR A 220 -21.14 -3.82 3.61
C THR A 220 -22.36 -2.96 3.84
N ILE A 221 -22.21 -1.64 3.66
CA ILE A 221 -23.30 -0.66 3.70
C ILE A 221 -23.54 -0.13 2.29
N THR A 222 -24.76 -0.28 1.77
CA THR A 222 -25.13 0.12 0.40
C THR A 222 -26.18 1.21 0.35
N GLY A 223 -25.77 2.37 -0.18
CA GLY A 223 -26.63 3.50 -0.50
C GLY A 223 -26.96 3.56 -1.98
N ALA A 224 -28.01 2.85 -2.41
CA ALA A 224 -28.39 2.76 -3.83
C ALA A 224 -28.83 4.10 -4.45
N GLY A 225 -29.13 5.11 -3.64
CA GLY A 225 -29.41 6.49 -4.04
C GLY A 225 -28.19 7.42 -3.98
N GLY A 226 -27.03 6.94 -3.52
CA GLY A 226 -25.76 7.66 -3.46
C GLY A 226 -25.12 7.67 -2.07
N GLU A 227 -25.89 7.85 -1.00
CA GLU A 227 -25.36 7.96 0.38
C GLU A 227 -25.31 6.59 1.07
N ALA A 228 -24.11 6.04 1.30
CA ALA A 228 -23.94 4.85 2.12
C ALA A 228 -24.25 5.15 3.59
N VAL A 229 -23.66 6.22 4.14
CA VAL A 229 -23.88 6.68 5.52
C VAL A 229 -24.13 8.18 5.55
N SER A 230 -25.20 8.61 6.22
CA SER A 230 -25.61 10.02 6.25
C SER A 230 -25.86 10.49 7.69
N PHE A 231 -25.01 11.38 8.20
CA PHE A 231 -25.19 12.04 9.49
C PHE A 231 -25.90 13.38 9.31
N ALA A 232 -26.92 13.64 10.13
CA ALA A 232 -27.57 14.93 10.16
C ALA A 232 -26.64 16.03 10.68
N LYS A 233 -26.81 17.25 10.18
CA LYS A 233 -26.02 18.42 10.58
C LYS A 233 -26.27 18.79 12.06
N GLY A 234 -25.28 18.58 12.93
CA GLY A 234 -25.41 18.71 14.39
C GLY A 234 -24.27 19.46 15.10
N VAL A 235 -24.18 19.25 16.41
CA VAL A 235 -23.21 19.88 17.34
C VAL A 235 -22.55 18.81 18.23
N ILE A 236 -22.41 17.60 17.71
CA ILE A 236 -22.27 16.34 18.47
C ILE A 236 -21.08 15.55 17.93
N ALA A 237 -20.39 14.82 18.79
CA ALA A 237 -19.19 14.04 18.47
C ALA A 237 -19.55 12.62 17.99
N ASP A 238 -20.55 12.52 17.10
CA ASP A 238 -20.93 11.29 16.41
C ASP A 238 -19.70 10.65 15.75
N SER A 239 -19.71 9.33 15.56
CA SER A 239 -18.56 8.61 14.99
C SER A 239 -18.98 7.51 14.00
N LEU A 240 -18.23 7.44 12.90
CA LEU A 240 -18.20 6.29 11.99
C LEU A 240 -16.83 5.64 12.12
N THR A 241 -16.79 4.43 12.69
CA THR A 241 -15.59 3.60 12.76
C THR A 241 -15.62 2.56 11.65
N LEU A 242 -14.66 2.60 10.73
CA LEU A 242 -14.44 1.58 9.72
C LEU A 242 -13.42 0.55 10.23
N LEU A 243 -13.72 -0.73 10.04
CA LEU A 243 -12.87 -1.87 10.36
C LEU A 243 -12.38 -2.55 9.06
N PRO A 244 -11.26 -3.30 9.09
CA PRO A 244 -10.74 -3.98 7.91
C PRO A 244 -11.79 -4.94 7.33
N GLY A 245 -12.14 -4.73 6.06
CA GLY A 245 -13.22 -5.45 5.37
C GLY A 245 -14.54 -4.67 5.23
N ALA A 246 -14.67 -3.48 5.84
CA ALA A 246 -15.77 -2.56 5.58
C ALA A 246 -15.85 -2.15 4.11
N VAL A 247 -17.06 -2.10 3.55
CA VAL A 247 -17.34 -1.69 2.17
C VAL A 247 -18.49 -0.70 2.12
N LEU A 248 -18.20 0.52 1.70
CA LEU A 248 -19.19 1.58 1.49
C LEU A 248 -19.56 1.66 0.01
N ASN A 249 -20.72 1.11 -0.36
CA ASN A 249 -21.25 1.26 -1.73
C ASN A 249 -22.06 2.57 -1.80
N GLY A 250 -21.36 3.68 -1.93
CA GLY A 250 -21.89 5.05 -1.87
C GLY A 250 -21.01 5.93 -0.99
N PHE A 251 -21.27 7.24 -0.94
CA PHE A 251 -20.48 8.16 -0.12
C PHE A 251 -20.96 8.21 1.34
N ALA A 252 -20.04 8.46 2.27
CA ALA A 252 -20.31 8.80 3.66
C ALA A 252 -20.29 10.33 3.84
N ASN A 253 -21.26 10.85 4.59
CA ASN A 253 -21.44 12.28 4.85
C ASN A 253 -21.51 12.52 6.37
N GLY A 254 -20.46 13.12 6.95
CA GLY A 254 -20.34 13.38 8.38
C GLY A 254 -21.16 14.57 8.91
N GLY A 255 -21.99 15.21 8.07
CA GLY A 255 -22.89 16.30 8.48
C GLY A 255 -22.20 17.61 8.90
N GLY A 256 -20.87 17.64 8.95
CA GLY A 256 -20.05 18.73 9.47
C GLY A 256 -19.68 18.58 10.96
N SER A 257 -20.05 17.48 11.62
CA SER A 257 -19.81 17.27 13.06
C SER A 257 -19.30 15.87 13.42
N ALA A 258 -19.68 14.83 12.68
CA ALA A 258 -19.25 13.46 12.96
C ALA A 258 -17.75 13.26 12.65
N ASN A 259 -17.11 12.35 13.38
CA ASN A 259 -15.72 11.95 13.19
C ASN A 259 -15.63 10.64 12.40
N LEU A 260 -14.67 10.55 11.48
CA LEU A 260 -14.32 9.29 10.81
C LEU A 260 -13.13 8.65 11.54
N ILE A 261 -13.24 7.35 11.81
CA ILE A 261 -12.24 6.59 12.56
C ILE A 261 -11.89 5.34 11.75
N PHE A 262 -10.62 5.17 11.42
CA PHE A 262 -10.09 3.93 10.88
C PHE A 262 -9.56 3.08 12.05
N GLY A 263 -10.05 1.85 12.17
CA GLY A 263 -9.82 0.98 13.34
C GLY A 263 -9.42 -0.45 12.97
N GLY A 264 -9.50 -1.36 13.95
CA GLY A 264 -9.18 -2.78 13.80
C GLY A 264 -7.70 -3.14 14.01
N THR A 265 -7.38 -4.43 13.87
CA THR A 265 -6.04 -5.00 14.13
C THR A 265 -5.40 -5.70 12.92
N SER A 266 -6.12 -5.75 11.80
CA SER A 266 -5.64 -6.23 10.51
C SER A 266 -5.39 -5.03 9.60
N VAL A 267 -4.67 -5.21 8.50
CA VAL A 267 -4.56 -4.17 7.47
C VAL A 267 -5.92 -4.00 6.79
N GLY A 268 -6.49 -2.80 6.87
CA GLY A 268 -7.63 -2.36 6.05
C GLY A 268 -7.16 -1.67 4.77
N THR A 269 -8.06 -1.55 3.79
CA THR A 269 -7.82 -0.80 2.56
C THR A 269 -9.08 0.01 2.24
N ILE A 270 -8.91 1.29 1.90
CA ILE A 270 -9.95 2.16 1.33
C ILE A 270 -9.39 2.83 0.08
N ALA A 271 -10.21 3.05 -0.95
CA ALA A 271 -9.73 3.52 -2.24
C ALA A 271 -10.38 4.85 -2.63
N ASN A 272 -9.60 5.80 -3.16
CA ASN A 272 -10.10 7.10 -3.63
C ASN A 272 -10.88 7.90 -2.57
N LEU A 273 -10.39 7.93 -1.32
CA LEU A 273 -11.13 8.39 -0.14
C LEU A 273 -11.84 9.75 -0.33
N GLY A 274 -11.22 10.70 -1.02
CA GLY A 274 -11.76 12.04 -1.27
C GLY A 274 -13.05 12.08 -2.11
N HIS A 275 -13.41 10.97 -2.76
CA HIS A 275 -14.71 10.78 -3.42
C HIS A 275 -15.73 10.02 -2.55
N GLU A 276 -15.25 9.21 -1.60
CA GLU A 276 -16.08 8.34 -0.77
C GLU A 276 -16.50 8.97 0.56
N VAL A 277 -15.79 9.97 1.08
CA VAL A 277 -16.13 10.63 2.36
C VAL A 277 -16.19 12.15 2.25
N SER A 278 -17.13 12.76 2.97
CA SER A 278 -17.33 14.21 2.96
C SER A 278 -17.81 14.73 4.32
N LEU A 279 -17.51 16.01 4.61
CA LEU A 279 -18.01 16.74 5.80
C LEU A 279 -17.69 16.10 7.16
N PHE A 280 -16.61 15.32 7.26
CA PHE A 280 -16.03 14.89 8.54
C PHE A 280 -14.98 15.92 8.98
N PRO A 281 -15.21 16.75 10.04
CA PRO A 281 -14.20 17.69 10.55
C PRO A 281 -12.91 17.02 11.01
N THR A 282 -12.99 15.79 11.54
CA THR A 282 -11.83 15.00 11.94
C THR A 282 -11.88 13.63 11.29
N ILE A 283 -10.75 13.22 10.72
CA ILE A 283 -10.45 11.85 10.35
C ILE A 283 -9.35 11.37 11.30
N SER A 284 -9.42 10.11 11.74
CA SER A 284 -8.44 9.55 12.68
C SER A 284 -8.08 8.12 12.34
N LEU A 285 -6.87 7.70 12.68
CA LEU A 285 -6.38 6.34 12.56
C LEU A 285 -6.01 5.82 13.95
N SER A 286 -6.66 4.75 14.38
CA SER A 286 -6.59 4.23 15.75
C SER A 286 -5.24 3.60 16.06
N ASN A 287 -4.83 3.64 17.34
CA ASN A 287 -3.63 2.93 17.79
C ASN A 287 -3.72 1.42 17.50
N GLY A 288 -2.71 0.90 16.81
CA GLY A 288 -2.63 -0.50 16.37
C GLY A 288 -3.44 -0.84 15.11
N ALA A 289 -4.15 0.13 14.51
CA ALA A 289 -4.77 -0.04 13.21
C ALA A 289 -3.79 0.29 12.09
N ALA A 290 -3.85 -0.46 10.98
CA ALA A 290 -3.05 -0.23 9.79
C ALA A 290 -3.98 -0.12 8.56
N TRP A 291 -3.86 0.93 7.76
CA TRP A 291 -4.79 1.21 6.67
C TRP A 291 -4.09 1.75 5.43
N GLU A 292 -4.40 1.13 4.29
CA GLU A 292 -3.96 1.50 2.94
C GLU A 292 -4.98 2.44 2.27
N PHE A 293 -4.53 3.56 1.70
CA PHE A 293 -5.40 4.56 1.03
C PHE A 293 -5.28 4.53 -0.50
N ALA A 294 -5.42 3.34 -1.07
CA ALA A 294 -5.15 3.00 -2.48
C ALA A 294 -5.73 3.97 -3.53
N GLY A 295 -5.02 4.07 -4.66
CA GLY A 295 -5.35 4.93 -5.79
C GLY A 295 -4.93 6.38 -5.60
N THR A 296 -5.79 7.32 -5.99
CA THR A 296 -5.58 8.76 -5.76
C THR A 296 -6.56 9.22 -4.71
N SER A 297 -6.06 9.42 -3.49
CA SER A 297 -6.83 9.85 -2.33
C SER A 297 -6.50 11.31 -1.98
N ASP A 298 -7.51 12.10 -1.62
CA ASP A 298 -7.34 13.49 -1.20
C ASP A 298 -8.14 13.78 0.07
N MET A 299 -7.43 14.06 1.16
CA MET A 299 -7.96 14.59 2.41
C MET A 299 -7.88 16.12 2.37
N ALA A 300 -8.73 16.69 1.52
CA ALA A 300 -9.03 18.11 1.43
C ALA A 300 -10.32 18.49 2.18
N GLY A 301 -10.26 19.59 2.94
CA GLY A 301 -11.42 20.21 3.58
C GLY A 301 -11.73 19.73 5.02
N GLN A 302 -10.97 18.79 5.56
CA GLN A 302 -11.02 18.40 6.97
C GLN A 302 -10.21 19.38 7.83
N ALA A 303 -10.53 19.49 9.12
CA ALA A 303 -9.81 20.36 10.05
C ALA A 303 -8.59 19.67 10.68
N LEU A 304 -8.67 18.36 10.92
CA LEU A 304 -7.64 17.58 11.63
C LEU A 304 -7.56 16.14 11.08
N PHE A 305 -6.34 15.62 10.94
CA PHE A 305 -6.04 14.20 10.78
C PHE A 305 -5.29 13.68 12.01
N ASP A 306 -5.93 12.88 12.87
CA ASP A 306 -5.31 12.35 14.08
C ASP A 306 -4.79 10.92 13.86
N ASN A 307 -3.52 10.79 13.51
CA ASN A 307 -2.89 9.51 13.21
C ASN A 307 -2.20 8.93 14.45
N ASN A 308 -2.72 7.83 14.97
CA ASN A 308 -2.10 7.03 16.03
C ASN A 308 -1.78 5.59 15.59
N GLY A 309 -2.07 5.22 14.34
CA GLY A 309 -1.82 3.89 13.76
C GLY A 309 -0.76 3.92 12.67
N THR A 310 -0.92 3.08 11.64
CA THR A 310 -0.03 3.04 10.46
C THR A 310 -0.82 3.33 9.19
N LEU A 311 -0.65 4.52 8.65
CA LEU A 311 -1.09 4.88 7.30
C LEU A 311 -0.14 4.22 6.30
N ILE A 312 -0.65 3.59 5.24
CA ILE A 312 0.14 2.88 4.24
C ILE A 312 -0.17 3.44 2.85
N GLU A 313 0.83 3.97 2.16
CA GLU A 313 0.81 4.15 0.71
C GLU A 313 1.63 3.05 0.03
N ARG A 314 1.29 2.67 -1.20
CA ARG A 314 2.07 1.69 -1.98
C ARG A 314 2.43 2.22 -3.35
N ASN A 315 3.37 1.54 -4.00
CA ASN A 315 3.86 1.95 -5.32
C ASN A 315 2.74 2.07 -6.36
N GLY A 316 2.54 3.31 -6.85
CA GLY A 316 1.48 3.71 -7.77
C GLY A 316 0.33 4.48 -7.12
N ASP A 317 0.24 4.48 -5.79
CA ASP A 317 -0.76 5.22 -5.02
C ASP A 317 -0.25 6.61 -4.63
N SER A 318 -1.19 7.52 -4.36
CA SER A 318 -0.93 8.91 -4.05
C SER A 318 -1.96 9.47 -3.08
N LEU A 319 -1.48 10.02 -1.95
CA LEU A 319 -2.32 10.63 -0.92
C LEU A 319 -1.95 12.09 -0.67
N SER A 320 -2.94 12.97 -0.77
CA SER A 320 -2.87 14.38 -0.36
C SER A 320 -3.51 14.56 1.02
N ILE A 321 -2.80 15.23 1.95
CA ILE A 321 -3.30 15.59 3.28
C ILE A 321 -3.06 17.09 3.49
N THR A 322 -4.14 17.88 3.47
CA THR A 322 -4.08 19.35 3.63
C THR A 322 -4.53 19.86 5.00
N SER A 323 -5.07 18.95 5.84
CA SER A 323 -5.39 19.19 7.24
C SER A 323 -4.13 19.11 8.13
N SER A 324 -4.16 19.75 9.31
CA SER A 324 -3.09 19.56 10.30
C SER A 324 -3.10 18.12 10.82
N MET A 325 -1.93 17.55 11.08
CA MET A 325 -1.76 16.18 11.52
C MET A 325 -1.28 16.07 12.96
N SER A 326 -1.97 15.27 13.77
CA SER A 326 -1.66 14.99 15.18
C SER A 326 -1.51 13.49 15.45
N GLY A 327 -1.22 13.14 16.70
CA GLY A 327 -1.08 11.77 17.18
C GLY A 327 0.36 11.25 17.16
N THR A 328 0.53 9.94 17.35
CA THR A 328 1.83 9.24 17.46
C THR A 328 2.04 8.10 16.44
N GLY A 329 1.33 8.17 15.32
CA GLY A 329 1.31 7.15 14.28
C GLY A 329 2.47 7.22 13.28
N THR A 330 2.48 6.23 12.40
CA THR A 330 3.42 6.08 11.29
C THR A 330 2.71 6.35 9.96
N ILE A 331 3.44 6.92 9.00
CA ILE A 331 3.14 6.96 7.57
C ILE A 331 4.17 6.06 6.90
N ASP A 332 3.77 4.84 6.57
CA ASP A 332 4.53 3.89 5.76
C ASP A 332 4.33 4.26 4.29
N LEU A 333 5.41 4.65 3.61
CA LEU A 333 5.34 5.09 2.22
C LEU A 333 5.45 3.95 1.19
N SER A 334 6.05 2.79 1.53
CA SER A 334 6.17 1.57 0.68
C SER A 334 6.20 1.76 -0.87
N GLY A 335 6.95 2.74 -1.37
CA GLY A 335 7.11 3.10 -2.79
C GLY A 335 6.04 4.02 -3.40
N GLY A 336 5.06 4.48 -2.62
CA GLY A 336 4.02 5.43 -2.97
C GLY A 336 4.40 6.90 -2.69
N THR A 337 3.43 7.80 -2.84
CA THR A 337 3.64 9.26 -2.68
C THR A 337 2.67 9.89 -1.67
N VAL A 338 3.19 10.61 -0.67
CA VAL A 338 2.37 11.40 0.27
C VAL A 338 2.71 12.89 0.15
N ALA A 339 1.68 13.73 0.03
CA ALA A 339 1.79 15.18 0.13
C ALA A 339 1.21 15.69 1.47
N LEU A 340 2.04 16.33 2.28
CA LEU A 340 1.67 16.93 3.58
C LEU A 340 1.68 18.45 3.44
N GLY A 341 0.49 19.05 3.49
CA GLY A 341 0.27 20.47 3.18
C GLY A 341 0.12 21.41 4.38
N ASN A 342 0.39 20.95 5.60
CA ASN A 342 0.06 21.64 6.84
C ASN A 342 0.99 21.17 7.98
N VAL A 343 0.73 21.64 9.21
CA VAL A 343 1.42 21.23 10.44
C VAL A 343 1.43 19.70 10.60
N VAL A 344 2.60 19.12 10.86
CA VAL A 344 2.77 17.70 11.19
C VAL A 344 3.40 17.58 12.58
N GLY A 345 2.64 17.05 13.54
CA GLY A 345 3.05 16.96 14.94
C GLY A 345 4.26 16.04 15.17
N ALA A 346 5.09 16.38 16.16
CA ALA A 346 6.35 15.68 16.47
C ALA A 346 6.22 14.24 17.01
N GLY A 347 5.00 13.72 17.14
CA GLY A 347 4.77 12.30 17.43
C GLY A 347 4.72 11.43 16.16
N GLN A 348 4.59 12.03 14.97
CA GLN A 348 4.49 11.31 13.70
C GLN A 348 5.85 10.79 13.23
N VAL A 349 5.84 9.60 12.63
CA VAL A 349 6.98 9.03 11.91
C VAL A 349 6.60 8.86 10.43
N VAL A 350 7.39 9.37 9.50
CA VAL A 350 7.27 9.05 8.06
C VAL A 350 8.35 8.04 7.72
N ASP A 351 7.97 6.80 7.44
CA ASP A 351 8.87 5.67 7.20
C ASP A 351 8.86 5.31 5.71
N PHE A 352 10.02 5.47 5.06
CA PHE A 352 10.18 5.29 3.62
C PHE A 352 10.25 3.82 3.16
N GLN A 353 10.43 2.87 4.09
CA GLN A 353 10.64 1.43 3.85
C GLN A 353 11.79 1.06 2.87
N GLY A 354 12.64 2.01 2.45
CA GLY A 354 13.90 1.74 1.76
C GLY A 354 13.88 1.74 0.22
N GLY A 355 13.29 2.77 -0.41
CA GLY A 355 13.58 3.13 -1.81
C GLY A 355 12.36 3.37 -2.70
N GLN A 356 12.47 4.39 -3.57
CA GLN A 356 11.47 4.79 -4.57
C GLN A 356 10.19 5.44 -4.01
N SER A 357 10.15 5.81 -2.72
CA SER A 357 9.02 6.53 -2.14
C SER A 357 9.21 8.06 -2.23
N ALA A 358 8.11 8.82 -2.29
CA ALA A 358 8.15 10.29 -2.36
C ALA A 358 7.34 10.97 -1.26
N LEU A 359 7.95 11.96 -0.60
CA LEU A 359 7.30 12.85 0.37
C LEU A 359 7.34 14.28 -0.15
N LEU A 360 6.18 14.91 -0.32
CA LEU A 360 6.04 16.32 -0.67
C LEU A 360 5.60 17.13 0.55
N LEU A 361 6.43 18.07 1.01
CA LEU A 361 6.11 18.99 2.10
C LEU A 361 5.82 20.38 1.54
N THR A 362 4.53 20.79 1.51
CA THR A 362 4.15 22.13 1.01
C THR A 362 4.04 23.19 2.10
N ASP A 363 3.95 22.79 3.37
CA ASP A 363 4.26 23.65 4.53
C ASP A 363 5.45 23.07 5.30
N SER A 364 6.61 23.06 4.63
CA SER A 364 7.84 22.48 5.15
C SER A 364 8.33 23.13 6.46
N HIS A 365 7.87 24.35 6.77
CA HIS A 365 8.19 25.04 8.03
C HIS A 365 7.44 24.51 9.25
N SER A 366 6.28 23.87 9.04
CA SER A 366 5.42 23.34 10.09
C SER A 366 5.54 21.83 10.30
N PHE A 367 6.45 21.17 9.58
CA PHE A 367 6.77 19.75 9.78
C PHE A 367 7.65 19.57 11.02
N SER A 368 7.23 18.74 11.96
CA SER A 368 8.00 18.39 13.16
C SER A 368 8.18 16.88 13.39
N GLY A 369 7.68 16.04 12.48
CA GLY A 369 7.78 14.58 12.57
C GLY A 369 9.21 14.05 12.41
N GLU A 370 9.38 12.75 12.63
CA GLU A 370 10.62 12.01 12.41
C GLU A 370 10.57 11.28 11.05
N ILE A 371 11.69 11.25 10.31
CA ILE A 371 11.83 10.50 9.06
C ILE A 371 12.60 9.21 9.32
N ALA A 372 12.01 8.06 9.01
CA ALA A 372 12.61 6.74 9.10
C ALA A 372 12.91 6.13 7.72
N SER A 373 13.88 5.23 7.68
CA SER A 373 14.26 4.39 6.52
C SER A 373 14.49 5.12 5.18
N PHE A 374 14.86 6.42 5.22
CA PHE A 374 15.18 7.20 4.02
C PHE A 374 16.49 6.71 3.37
N THR A 375 16.46 6.40 2.07
CA THR A 375 17.56 5.77 1.32
C THR A 375 17.67 6.29 -0.12
N SER A 376 18.69 5.84 -0.88
CA SER A 376 18.86 6.29 -2.27
C SER A 376 17.68 5.90 -3.16
N GLY A 377 17.16 6.88 -3.89
CA GLY A 377 15.98 6.72 -4.75
C GLY A 377 14.67 7.07 -4.04
N ASP A 378 14.68 7.31 -2.74
CA ASP A 378 13.63 8.04 -2.05
C ASP A 378 13.78 9.55 -2.30
N THR A 379 12.67 10.30 -2.30
CA THR A 379 12.70 11.76 -2.47
C THR A 379 11.91 12.48 -1.37
N ILE A 380 12.48 13.58 -0.89
CA ILE A 380 11.77 14.58 -0.08
C ILE A 380 11.79 15.87 -0.87
N GLU A 381 10.65 16.25 -1.43
CA GLU A 381 10.45 17.57 -2.05
C GLU A 381 9.92 18.54 -0.99
N ILE A 382 10.60 19.67 -0.84
CA ILE A 382 10.17 20.78 0.01
C ILE A 382 9.82 22.00 -0.84
N THR A 383 8.66 22.59 -0.58
CA THR A 383 8.20 23.82 -1.24
C THR A 383 7.84 24.90 -0.21
N GLY A 384 7.44 26.08 -0.70
CA GLY A 384 7.08 27.25 0.12
C GLY A 384 8.03 28.45 -0.01
N PHE A 385 9.17 28.29 -0.69
CA PHE A 385 10.20 29.33 -0.84
C PHE A 385 9.89 30.33 -1.95
N GLY A 386 10.33 31.58 -1.80
CA GLY A 386 10.26 32.58 -2.85
C GLY A 386 11.23 32.33 -4.02
N VAL A 387 10.83 32.65 -5.24
CA VAL A 387 11.61 32.38 -6.48
C VAL A 387 12.98 33.06 -6.60
N ASN A 388 13.32 34.00 -5.71
CA ASN A 388 14.65 34.63 -5.61
C ASN A 388 15.22 34.53 -4.19
N GLU A 389 14.66 33.64 -3.36
CA GLU A 389 15.03 33.51 -1.97
C GLU A 389 16.32 32.69 -1.83
N THR A 390 17.30 33.21 -1.09
CA THR A 390 18.50 32.43 -0.79
C THR A 390 18.16 31.39 0.26
N VAL A 391 18.04 30.13 -0.15
CA VAL A 391 17.92 28.97 0.74
C VAL A 391 19.31 28.39 1.00
N THR A 392 19.59 28.09 2.26
CA THR A 392 20.83 27.44 2.72
C THR A 392 20.47 26.25 3.60
N SER A 393 21.25 25.17 3.53
CA SER A 393 21.05 23.99 4.38
C SER A 393 22.33 23.60 5.13
N HIS A 394 22.14 22.87 6.22
CA HIS A 394 23.18 22.37 7.11
C HIS A 394 22.67 21.11 7.82
N GLN A 395 23.46 20.03 7.78
CA GLN A 395 23.16 18.82 8.52
C GLN A 395 24.04 18.69 9.76
N SER A 396 23.48 18.17 10.86
CA SER A 396 24.19 17.88 12.09
C SER A 396 23.75 16.52 12.64
N GLY A 397 24.43 15.46 12.24
CA GLY A 397 24.01 14.09 12.53
C GLY A 397 22.65 13.81 11.87
N ASN A 398 21.66 13.38 12.64
CA ASN A 398 20.31 13.08 12.17
C ASN A 398 19.40 14.32 11.99
N LEU A 399 19.91 15.54 12.16
CA LEU A 399 19.14 16.78 11.96
C LEU A 399 19.53 17.43 10.62
N PHE A 400 18.55 17.62 9.74
CA PHE A 400 18.72 18.37 8.50
C PHE A 400 17.99 19.71 8.60
N THR A 401 18.75 20.80 8.70
CA THR A 401 18.23 22.16 8.88
C THR A 401 18.37 22.96 7.59
N TRP A 402 17.35 23.74 7.22
CA TRP A 402 17.47 24.77 6.19
C TRP A 402 16.99 26.13 6.70
N THR A 403 17.44 27.20 6.04
CA THR A 403 17.08 28.59 6.32
C THR A 403 16.95 29.33 5.00
N ALA A 404 15.82 30.03 4.83
CA ALA A 404 15.50 30.79 3.64
C ALA A 404 15.30 32.27 4.01
N GLY A 405 15.91 33.19 3.24
CA GLY A 405 15.47 34.59 3.08
C GLY A 405 15.22 35.52 4.28
N GLY A 406 15.50 35.11 5.52
CA GLY A 406 15.13 35.84 6.74
C GLY A 406 13.95 35.24 7.52
N LEU A 407 13.46 34.07 7.12
CA LEU A 407 12.57 33.20 7.89
C LEU A 407 13.32 32.50 9.03
N SER A 408 12.55 31.89 9.95
CA SER A 408 13.13 30.99 10.96
C SER A 408 13.69 29.74 10.31
N SER A 409 14.81 29.23 10.82
CA SER A 409 15.36 27.94 10.38
C SER A 409 14.36 26.81 10.68
N SER A 410 14.17 25.92 9.72
CA SER A 410 13.33 24.71 9.87
C SER A 410 14.20 23.47 9.79
N THR A 411 13.81 22.42 10.51
CA THR A 411 14.63 21.22 10.69
C THR A 411 13.78 19.97 10.61
N ILE A 412 14.19 19.02 9.78
CA ILE A 412 13.68 17.65 9.78
C ILE A 412 14.61 16.80 10.64
N THR A 413 14.02 15.92 11.44
CA THR A 413 14.75 14.92 12.25
C THR A 413 14.64 13.56 11.57
N PHE A 414 15.74 12.85 11.43
CA PHE A 414 15.76 11.47 10.94
C PHE A 414 15.93 10.50 12.12
N ALA A 415 15.31 9.32 12.05
CA ALA A 415 15.40 8.27 13.09
C ALA A 415 16.85 7.76 13.29
N THR A 416 17.60 7.70 12.18
CA THR A 416 19.03 7.38 12.12
C THR A 416 19.75 8.47 11.34
N ASP A 417 21.07 8.62 11.53
CA ASP A 417 21.89 9.47 10.65
C ASP A 417 21.74 8.96 9.20
N PRO A 418 21.13 9.74 8.29
CA PRO A 418 20.82 9.30 6.92
C PRO A 418 22.06 9.29 6.02
N GLY A 419 23.26 9.49 6.57
CA GLY A 419 24.43 9.84 5.79
C GLY A 419 24.34 11.31 5.37
N THR A 420 25.04 11.69 4.32
CA THR A 420 25.12 13.10 3.92
C THR A 420 23.92 13.51 3.09
N LEU A 421 23.09 14.41 3.58
CA LEU A 421 22.00 15.02 2.83
C LEU A 421 22.34 16.45 2.43
N ALA A 422 21.76 16.91 1.33
CA ALA A 422 21.88 18.28 0.85
C ALA A 422 20.81 18.62 -0.21
N LEU A 423 20.69 19.92 -0.51
CA LEU A 423 19.46 20.49 -1.06
C LEU A 423 19.60 20.97 -2.53
N VAL A 424 18.98 20.24 -3.46
CA VAL A 424 18.93 20.54 -4.90
C VAL A 424 17.85 21.58 -5.16
N SER A 425 18.10 22.66 -5.91
CA SER A 425 16.99 23.47 -6.42
C SER A 425 16.40 22.82 -7.67
N MET A 426 15.09 22.54 -7.64
CA MET A 426 14.35 21.97 -8.77
C MET A 426 13.85 23.03 -9.75
N GLY A 427 14.01 24.32 -9.41
CA GLY A 427 13.43 25.45 -10.12
C GLY A 427 12.07 25.91 -9.55
N PRO A 428 11.45 26.92 -10.17
CA PRO A 428 10.16 27.45 -9.73
C PRO A 428 9.00 26.52 -10.11
N VAL A 429 8.27 26.01 -9.10
CA VAL A 429 7.00 25.28 -9.26
C VAL A 429 5.88 26.22 -9.72
N SER A 430 5.98 27.49 -9.34
CA SER A 430 5.08 28.57 -9.75
C SER A 430 5.86 29.87 -9.93
N SER A 431 5.24 30.91 -10.48
CA SER A 431 5.85 32.23 -10.61
C SER A 431 6.20 32.90 -9.27
N VAL A 432 5.79 32.33 -8.13
CA VAL A 432 6.06 32.82 -6.77
C VAL A 432 6.65 31.77 -5.83
N THR A 433 6.73 30.49 -6.23
CA THR A 433 7.19 29.37 -5.37
C THR A 433 8.32 28.58 -6.03
N ALA A 434 9.40 28.33 -5.29
CA ALA A 434 10.47 27.40 -5.66
C ALA A 434 10.37 26.07 -4.89
N ALA A 435 10.82 24.99 -5.53
CA ALA A 435 10.98 23.66 -4.93
C ALA A 435 12.45 23.28 -4.74
N TYR A 436 12.70 22.44 -3.75
CA TYR A 436 13.99 21.82 -3.53
C TYR A 436 13.86 20.33 -3.13
N GLU A 437 14.86 19.53 -3.46
CA GLU A 437 14.93 18.06 -3.23
C GLU A 437 16.16 17.70 -2.38
N ILE A 438 16.12 16.59 -1.63
CA ILE A 438 17.19 16.17 -0.70
C ILE A 438 17.97 14.94 -1.23
N VAL A 439 19.30 15.07 -1.47
CA VAL A 439 20.22 14.04 -2.05
C VAL A 439 21.68 14.08 -1.46
N ALA A 440 22.67 13.26 -1.89
CA ALA A 440 23.87 12.88 -1.07
C ALA A 440 25.19 12.39 -1.81
N PRO A 441 26.48 12.92 -1.70
CA PRO A 441 27.58 13.38 -2.69
C PRO A 441 28.84 12.56 -3.27
N PRO A 442 29.24 12.61 -4.59
CA PRO A 442 29.98 11.58 -5.42
C PRO A 442 31.42 11.18 -5.04
N CYS A 443 32.10 10.21 -5.71
CA CYS A 443 33.49 9.81 -5.32
C CYS A 443 34.41 8.94 -6.25
N PHE A 444 35.75 9.03 -6.06
CA PHE A 444 36.82 8.20 -6.67
C PHE A 444 37.37 7.12 -5.74
N ARG A 445 37.67 5.88 -6.18
CA ARG A 445 38.34 4.89 -5.30
C ARG A 445 39.84 5.17 -5.14
N ALA A 446 40.41 4.90 -3.96
CA ALA A 446 41.86 4.86 -3.73
C ALA A 446 42.60 3.91 -4.71
N GLY A 447 43.80 4.31 -5.10
CA GLY A 447 44.65 3.70 -6.13
C GLY A 447 44.48 4.33 -7.52
N THR A 448 43.38 5.04 -7.76
CA THR A 448 43.07 5.71 -9.03
C THR A 448 44.13 6.76 -9.35
N GLN A 449 44.79 6.63 -10.50
CA GLN A 449 45.78 7.61 -10.95
C GLN A 449 45.10 8.79 -11.64
N ILE A 450 45.33 10.00 -11.12
CA ILE A 450 44.97 11.25 -11.76
C ILE A 450 46.20 11.79 -12.49
N LEU A 451 46.04 12.29 -13.71
CA LEU A 451 47.14 12.90 -14.47
C LEU A 451 47.59 14.21 -13.81
N THR A 452 48.90 14.31 -13.52
CA THR A 452 49.57 15.54 -13.10
C THR A 452 50.63 15.93 -14.14
N PRO A 453 51.19 17.17 -14.12
CA PRO A 453 52.22 17.59 -15.07
C PRO A 453 53.47 16.70 -15.09
N ASP A 454 53.81 16.09 -13.94
CA ASP A 454 54.95 15.18 -13.77
C ASP A 454 54.60 13.70 -14.06
N GLY A 455 53.36 13.43 -14.49
CA GLY A 455 52.84 12.10 -14.78
C GLY A 455 51.63 11.73 -13.90
N PRO A 456 51.07 10.51 -14.05
CA PRO A 456 49.96 10.05 -13.21
C PRO A 456 50.40 9.87 -11.75
N ARG A 457 49.58 10.32 -10.79
CA ARG A 457 49.74 10.13 -9.34
C ARG A 457 48.47 9.55 -8.74
N ALA A 458 48.59 8.71 -7.71
CA ALA A 458 47.43 8.15 -7.02
C ALA A 458 46.61 9.26 -6.34
N VAL A 459 45.28 9.16 -6.35
CA VAL A 459 44.37 10.17 -5.80
C VAL A 459 44.59 10.40 -4.30
N GLU A 460 44.97 9.35 -3.56
CA GLU A 460 45.33 9.40 -2.13
C GLU A 460 46.68 10.10 -1.84
N ASP A 461 47.56 10.22 -2.84
CA ASP A 461 48.84 10.92 -2.71
C ASP A 461 48.72 12.43 -3.02
N LEU A 462 47.57 12.90 -3.54
CA LEU A 462 47.33 14.29 -3.89
C LEU A 462 47.00 15.14 -2.66
N ARG A 463 47.41 16.41 -2.68
CA ARG A 463 47.20 17.38 -1.60
C ARG A 463 46.70 18.71 -2.16
N THR A 464 46.00 19.49 -1.33
CA THR A 464 45.69 20.89 -1.67
C THR A 464 46.97 21.64 -2.05
N GLY A 465 46.96 22.30 -3.21
CA GLY A 465 48.11 22.95 -3.82
C GLY A 465 48.86 22.11 -4.87
N ASP A 466 48.70 20.78 -4.89
CA ASP A 466 49.19 19.95 -6.01
C ASP A 466 48.45 20.32 -7.30
N THR A 467 49.09 20.13 -8.44
CA THR A 467 48.53 20.48 -9.75
C THR A 467 48.13 19.24 -10.53
N VAL A 468 46.90 19.20 -11.04
CA VAL A 468 46.37 18.14 -11.91
C VAL A 468 46.17 18.67 -13.33
N VAL A 469 46.12 17.78 -14.31
CA VAL A 469 45.88 18.14 -15.71
C VAL A 469 44.40 17.92 -16.05
N THR A 470 43.72 19.01 -16.40
CA THR A 470 42.32 18.99 -16.87
C THR A 470 42.20 18.46 -18.30
N HIS A 471 40.99 18.08 -18.70
CA HIS A 471 40.67 17.52 -20.01
C HIS A 471 41.08 18.43 -21.18
N ASP A 472 41.04 19.75 -20.99
CA ASP A 472 41.53 20.79 -21.91
C ASP A 472 43.07 20.88 -22.01
N GLY A 473 43.81 20.00 -21.33
CA GLY A 473 45.27 19.94 -21.30
C GLY A 473 45.93 20.96 -20.38
N ARG A 474 45.16 21.74 -19.60
CA ARG A 474 45.71 22.75 -18.68
C ARG A 474 46.10 22.14 -17.34
N ALA A 475 47.17 22.66 -16.74
CA ALA A 475 47.58 22.32 -15.39
C ALA A 475 46.86 23.27 -14.40
N ARG A 476 46.02 22.74 -13.50
CA ARG A 476 45.25 23.52 -12.52
C ARG A 476 45.49 23.03 -11.08
N PRO A 477 45.64 23.94 -10.09
CA PRO A 477 45.92 23.56 -8.70
C PRO A 477 44.66 23.08 -7.97
N LEU A 478 44.81 22.00 -7.21
CA LEU A 478 43.78 21.49 -6.30
C LEU A 478 43.53 22.47 -5.15
N ILE A 479 42.30 22.92 -4.98
CA ILE A 479 41.91 23.77 -3.85
C ILE A 479 41.44 22.94 -2.64
N TRP A 480 41.02 21.70 -2.86
CA TRP A 480 40.61 20.77 -1.81
C TRP A 480 40.79 19.32 -2.25
N VAL A 481 41.04 18.45 -1.26
CA VAL A 481 41.12 16.99 -1.40
C VAL A 481 40.38 16.40 -0.19
N GLY A 482 39.50 15.44 -0.44
CA GLY A 482 38.73 14.73 0.58
C GLY A 482 39.00 13.22 0.55
N GLN A 483 38.83 12.54 1.69
CA GLN A 483 38.90 11.08 1.83
C GLN A 483 37.77 10.54 2.73
N ARG A 484 37.27 9.35 2.41
CA ARG A 484 36.30 8.59 3.23
C ARG A 484 36.56 7.08 3.13
N TRP A 485 36.34 6.34 4.20
CA TRP A 485 36.35 4.86 4.23
C TRP A 485 34.94 4.34 4.46
N VAL A 486 34.57 3.23 3.82
CA VAL A 486 33.23 2.63 3.85
C VAL A 486 33.36 1.12 4.10
N ASP A 487 32.61 0.63 5.08
CA ASP A 487 32.33 -0.80 5.30
C ASP A 487 31.08 -1.14 4.46
N CYS A 488 31.28 -1.91 3.40
CA CYS A 488 30.24 -2.25 2.42
C CYS A 488 29.43 -3.48 2.88
N ASP A 489 30.07 -4.44 3.53
CA ASP A 489 29.41 -5.64 4.09
C ASP A 489 28.38 -5.28 5.19
N ARG A 490 28.58 -4.14 5.88
CA ARG A 490 27.66 -3.61 6.89
C ARG A 490 26.80 -2.44 6.41
N HIS A 491 26.83 -2.10 5.13
CA HIS A 491 25.94 -1.10 4.59
C HIS A 491 24.52 -1.68 4.47
N PRO A 492 23.45 -0.97 4.91
CA PRO A 492 22.09 -1.51 4.82
C PRO A 492 21.68 -1.82 3.37
N ASN A 493 22.11 -0.96 2.43
CA ASN A 493 21.95 -1.16 0.99
C ASN A 493 23.33 -1.13 0.30
N PRO A 494 24.05 -2.26 0.15
CA PRO A 494 25.40 -2.27 -0.43
C PRO A 494 25.46 -1.74 -1.87
N GLU A 495 24.44 -1.99 -2.71
CA GLU A 495 24.41 -1.51 -4.11
C GLU A 495 24.51 0.03 -4.24
N MET A 496 24.31 0.81 -3.17
CA MET A 496 24.46 2.28 -3.19
C MET A 496 25.94 2.73 -3.05
N VAL A 497 26.79 1.92 -2.42
CA VAL A 497 28.19 2.27 -2.09
C VAL A 497 29.22 1.34 -2.72
N LEU A 498 28.80 0.20 -3.28
CA LEU A 498 29.70 -0.71 -3.97
C LEU A 498 30.27 -0.07 -5.24
N PRO A 499 31.60 -0.13 -5.47
CA PRO A 499 32.23 0.57 -6.58
C PRO A 499 31.84 -0.02 -7.93
N ILE A 500 31.69 0.87 -8.91
CA ILE A 500 31.61 0.50 -10.32
C ILE A 500 33.02 0.41 -10.86
N VAL A 501 33.35 -0.73 -11.47
CA VAL A 501 34.54 -0.89 -12.29
C VAL A 501 34.22 -0.58 -13.74
N ILE A 502 35.04 0.30 -14.33
CA ILE A 502 35.13 0.52 -15.76
C ILE A 502 36.40 -0.19 -16.21
N GLU A 503 36.26 -1.32 -16.91
CA GLU A 503 37.37 -2.13 -17.38
C GLU A 503 38.34 -1.33 -18.25
N ARG A 504 39.62 -1.68 -18.18
CA ARG A 504 40.65 -1.23 -19.11
C ARG A 504 40.14 -1.33 -20.56
N SER A 505 40.18 -0.21 -21.26
CA SER A 505 39.76 -0.06 -22.65
C SER A 505 38.25 -0.24 -22.93
N ALA A 506 37.38 -0.02 -21.94
CA ALA A 506 35.92 -0.03 -22.12
C ALA A 506 35.44 1.03 -23.14
N PHE A 507 35.95 2.27 -23.06
CA PHE A 507 35.57 3.39 -23.94
C PHE A 507 36.42 3.50 -25.21
N GLY A 508 37.51 2.74 -25.32
CA GLY A 508 38.40 2.73 -26.48
C GLY A 508 39.78 2.16 -26.14
N PRO A 509 40.68 1.92 -27.11
CA PRO A 509 41.99 1.35 -26.85
C PRO A 509 42.81 2.18 -25.84
N GLY A 510 43.04 1.61 -24.65
CA GLY A 510 43.72 2.31 -23.56
C GLY A 510 42.89 3.39 -22.86
N VAL A 511 41.55 3.36 -22.96
CA VAL A 511 40.64 4.29 -22.28
C VAL A 511 39.54 3.51 -21.51
N PRO A 512 39.61 3.41 -20.17
CA PRO A 512 40.77 3.76 -19.34
C PRO A 512 41.98 2.84 -19.60
N SER A 513 43.17 3.33 -19.24
CA SER A 513 44.47 2.67 -19.41
C SER A 513 44.71 1.48 -18.47
N ARG A 514 43.99 1.43 -17.34
CA ARG A 514 43.78 0.28 -16.44
C ARG A 514 42.31 0.28 -15.99
N ASP A 515 41.91 -0.69 -15.17
CA ASP A 515 40.56 -0.68 -14.59
C ASP A 515 40.38 0.52 -13.64
N LEU A 516 39.37 1.35 -13.91
CA LEU A 516 39.02 2.52 -13.10
C LEU A 516 37.86 2.16 -12.16
N TYR A 517 37.92 2.63 -10.92
CA TYR A 517 36.92 2.32 -9.88
C TYR A 517 36.37 3.61 -9.26
N VAL A 518 35.05 3.78 -9.30
CA VAL A 518 34.35 5.00 -8.84
C VAL A 518 33.09 4.66 -8.05
N SER A 519 32.50 5.62 -7.33
CA SER A 519 31.16 5.45 -6.72
C SER A 519 30.08 5.41 -7.82
N PRO A 520 28.87 4.87 -7.55
CA PRO A 520 27.82 4.72 -8.56
C PRO A 520 27.43 6.02 -9.28
N ASP A 521 27.42 7.14 -8.56
CA ASP A 521 26.99 8.44 -9.08
C ASP A 521 28.12 9.35 -9.59
N HIS A 522 29.37 8.88 -9.61
CA HIS A 522 30.48 9.64 -10.18
C HIS A 522 30.32 9.82 -11.69
N ALA A 523 30.35 11.06 -12.18
CA ALA A 523 30.08 11.35 -13.58
C ALA A 523 31.32 11.18 -14.48
N ILE A 524 31.15 10.38 -15.54
CA ILE A 524 32.12 10.17 -16.61
C ILE A 524 31.85 11.20 -17.71
N TYR A 525 32.89 11.89 -18.18
CA TYR A 525 32.76 12.84 -19.28
C TYR A 525 32.97 12.14 -20.62
N CYS A 526 31.90 12.03 -21.41
CA CYS A 526 31.92 11.38 -22.72
C CYS A 526 30.91 12.03 -23.66
N ALA A 527 31.23 12.05 -24.97
CA ALA A 527 30.40 12.69 -26.02
C ALA A 527 30.01 14.17 -25.76
N GLY A 528 30.72 14.89 -24.89
CA GLY A 528 30.40 16.27 -24.50
C GLY A 528 29.46 16.39 -23.29
N LEU A 529 29.12 15.27 -22.65
CA LEU A 529 28.14 15.15 -21.57
C LEU A 529 28.81 14.56 -20.33
N LEU A 530 28.19 14.78 -19.17
CA LEU A 530 28.51 14.10 -17.91
C LEU A 530 27.41 13.07 -17.64
N ILE A 531 27.81 11.82 -17.36
CA ILE A 531 26.89 10.71 -17.13
C ILE A 531 27.38 9.89 -15.94
N ALA A 532 26.55 9.73 -14.91
CA ALA A 532 26.87 8.92 -13.74
C ALA A 532 27.20 7.46 -14.13
N ALA A 533 28.25 6.90 -13.53
CA ALA A 533 28.77 5.58 -13.88
C ALA A 533 27.70 4.46 -13.83
N LYS A 534 26.70 4.56 -12.93
CA LYS A 534 25.58 3.60 -12.83
C LYS A 534 24.72 3.50 -14.08
N HIS A 535 24.54 4.60 -14.82
CA HIS A 535 23.80 4.61 -16.09
C HIS A 535 24.58 4.03 -17.28
N LEU A 536 25.87 3.74 -17.09
CA LEU A 536 26.77 3.19 -18.12
C LEU A 536 27.05 1.69 -17.92
N ILE A 537 26.47 1.06 -16.90
CA ILE A 537 26.59 -0.38 -16.65
C ILE A 537 26.08 -1.17 -17.87
N ASN A 538 26.86 -2.18 -18.26
CA ASN A 538 26.54 -3.11 -19.35
C ASN A 538 26.79 -4.59 -18.95
N GLY A 539 27.01 -4.84 -17.66
CA GLY A 539 27.27 -6.17 -17.10
C GLY A 539 28.60 -6.84 -17.49
N ILE A 540 29.39 -6.26 -18.41
CA ILE A 540 30.63 -6.83 -18.92
C ILE A 540 31.82 -5.88 -18.67
N SER A 541 31.96 -4.83 -19.48
CA SER A 541 33.08 -3.89 -19.40
C SER A 541 32.84 -2.75 -18.42
N ILE A 542 31.59 -2.50 -18.04
CA ILE A 542 31.21 -1.59 -16.96
C ILE A 542 30.21 -2.33 -16.07
N ARG A 543 30.57 -2.52 -14.80
CA ARG A 543 29.81 -3.34 -13.85
C ARG A 543 30.09 -2.92 -12.41
N GLN A 544 29.12 -3.11 -11.53
CA GLN A 544 29.34 -2.99 -10.10
C GLN A 544 30.11 -4.22 -9.58
N ILE A 545 30.88 -4.06 -8.49
CA ILE A 545 31.64 -5.16 -7.88
C ILE A 545 31.41 -5.25 -6.38
N ASP A 546 31.29 -6.47 -5.87
CA ASP A 546 31.24 -6.74 -4.44
C ASP A 546 32.65 -6.61 -3.84
N VAL A 547 32.78 -5.79 -2.81
CA VAL A 547 33.98 -5.64 -1.98
C VAL A 547 33.53 -5.47 -0.52
N PRO A 548 34.28 -5.98 0.47
CA PRO A 548 33.89 -5.82 1.88
C PRO A 548 34.07 -4.38 2.37
N GLU A 549 35.07 -3.66 1.83
CA GLU A 549 35.40 -2.28 2.19
C GLU A 549 35.90 -1.50 0.98
N VAL A 550 35.71 -0.18 0.98
CA VAL A 550 36.25 0.73 -0.03
C VAL A 550 36.71 2.05 0.60
N ILE A 551 37.81 2.61 0.08
CA ILE A 551 38.25 3.97 0.40
C ILE A 551 37.96 4.84 -0.82
N TYR A 552 37.20 5.90 -0.60
CA TYR A 552 36.83 6.89 -1.57
C TYR A 552 37.54 8.24 -1.33
N HIS A 553 37.75 9.00 -2.40
CA HIS A 553 38.46 10.27 -2.44
C HIS A 553 37.76 11.27 -3.36
N HIS A 554 38.00 12.55 -3.10
CA HIS A 554 37.57 13.66 -3.93
C HIS A 554 38.72 14.63 -4.17
N ILE A 555 38.68 15.31 -5.32
CA ILE A 555 39.60 16.38 -5.68
C ILE A 555 38.80 17.53 -6.31
N GLU A 556 39.13 18.77 -5.95
CA GLU A 556 38.42 19.98 -6.36
C GLU A 556 39.36 21.03 -6.96
N LEU A 557 38.88 21.71 -7.98
CA LEU A 557 39.53 22.83 -8.64
C LEU A 557 38.70 24.11 -8.46
N MET A 558 39.33 25.28 -8.67
CA MET A 558 38.67 26.59 -8.55
C MET A 558 37.42 26.75 -9.45
N GLU A 559 37.38 26.03 -10.56
CA GLU A 559 36.21 25.87 -11.43
C GLU A 559 35.96 24.36 -11.57
N HIS A 560 34.71 23.92 -11.52
CA HIS A 560 34.39 22.52 -11.81
C HIS A 560 34.85 22.19 -13.23
N SER A 561 35.69 21.16 -13.32
CA SER A 561 36.38 20.77 -14.53
C SER A 561 36.33 19.26 -14.69
N VAL A 562 36.75 18.77 -15.85
CA VAL A 562 37.02 17.35 -16.07
C VAL A 562 38.54 17.12 -16.00
N VAL A 563 38.97 16.02 -15.38
CA VAL A 563 40.37 15.58 -15.27
C VAL A 563 40.55 14.19 -15.88
N TRP A 564 41.79 13.80 -16.13
CA TRP A 564 42.11 12.46 -16.62
C TRP A 564 42.38 11.50 -15.45
N ALA A 565 41.42 10.62 -15.14
CA ALA A 565 41.60 9.50 -14.23
C ALA A 565 41.84 8.22 -15.04
N GLU A 566 43.01 7.61 -14.87
CA GLU A 566 43.43 6.42 -15.63
C GLU A 566 43.23 6.58 -17.15
N THR A 567 43.47 7.78 -17.70
CA THR A 567 43.20 8.20 -19.10
C THR A 567 41.74 8.26 -19.55
N LEU A 568 40.76 8.00 -18.68
CA LEU A 568 39.36 8.35 -18.92
C LEU A 568 39.08 9.78 -18.41
N PRO A 569 38.32 10.62 -19.13
CA PRO A 569 37.90 11.92 -18.62
C PRO A 569 36.72 11.78 -17.66
N VAL A 570 36.84 12.37 -16.47
CA VAL A 570 35.90 12.27 -15.35
C VAL A 570 35.79 13.61 -14.62
N GLU A 571 34.69 13.84 -13.90
CA GLU A 571 34.47 15.09 -13.17
C GLU A 571 35.46 15.30 -12.01
N THR A 572 35.83 16.56 -11.74
CA THR A 572 36.27 16.95 -10.39
C THR A 572 35.06 17.21 -9.52
N TYR A 573 35.24 17.22 -8.19
CA TYR A 573 34.19 17.68 -7.28
C TYR A 573 33.71 19.09 -7.68
N LEU A 574 32.43 19.23 -7.96
CA LEU A 574 31.72 20.50 -8.00
C LEU A 574 31.36 20.83 -6.55
N ASP A 575 31.85 21.96 -6.01
CA ASP A 575 31.51 22.29 -4.63
C ASP A 575 30.07 22.75 -4.49
N CYS A 576 29.29 21.82 -3.94
CA CYS A 576 27.87 21.95 -3.66
C CYS A 576 27.56 21.98 -2.15
N GLY A 577 28.57 22.30 -1.31
CA GLY A 577 28.40 22.51 0.14
C GLY A 577 28.65 21.28 1.03
N ASN A 578 28.91 20.12 0.44
CA ASN A 578 28.99 18.84 1.15
C ASN A 578 30.42 18.40 1.55
N ARG A 579 31.42 19.30 1.53
CA ARG A 579 32.83 18.99 1.88
C ARG A 579 33.04 18.42 3.29
N HIS A 580 32.08 18.62 4.19
CA HIS A 580 32.19 18.24 5.61
C HIS A 580 32.21 16.72 5.87
N ASN A 581 31.87 15.91 4.86
CA ASN A 581 31.71 14.46 4.96
C ASN A 581 32.99 13.67 4.72
N PHE A 582 34.08 14.39 4.45
CA PHE A 582 35.38 13.86 4.13
C PHE A 582 36.42 14.33 5.15
N VAL A 583 37.31 13.41 5.50
CA VAL A 583 38.51 13.69 6.31
C VAL A 583 39.34 14.74 5.55
N GLY A 584 39.58 15.89 6.19
CA GLY A 584 40.20 17.07 5.58
C GLY A 584 39.43 18.37 5.83
N SER A 585 38.14 18.27 6.15
CA SER A 585 37.35 19.36 6.73
C SER A 585 37.51 19.43 8.26
N LYS A 586 37.19 20.56 8.91
CA LYS A 586 37.22 20.69 10.37
C LYS A 586 35.88 20.26 10.98
N GLY A 587 35.73 18.98 11.32
CA GLY A 587 34.51 18.44 11.95
C GLY A 587 34.64 17.00 12.45
N LEU A 588 33.57 16.46 13.05
CA LEU A 588 33.40 15.01 13.23
C LEU A 588 33.03 14.36 11.90
N VAL A 589 33.37 13.09 11.73
CA VAL A 589 33.17 12.30 10.51
C VAL A 589 32.16 11.18 10.79
N SER A 590 31.12 11.05 9.97
CA SER A 590 30.06 10.04 10.17
C SER A 590 30.55 8.60 9.92
N LEU A 591 29.80 7.62 10.44
CA LEU A 591 30.14 6.19 10.38
C LEU A 591 29.74 5.54 9.05
N HIS A 592 28.60 5.93 8.47
CA HIS A 592 28.14 5.53 7.14
C HIS A 592 28.00 6.79 6.28
N ALA A 593 28.51 6.80 5.04
CA ALA A 593 28.49 7.98 4.18
C ALA A 593 28.03 7.61 2.77
N ASP A 594 27.42 8.59 2.10
CA ASP A 594 26.66 8.44 0.87
C ASP A 594 27.23 9.37 -0.23
N PHE A 595 27.07 9.02 -1.53
CA PHE A 595 27.89 9.60 -2.61
C PHE A 595 27.33 9.85 -4.07
N ALA A 596 26.59 10.96 -4.30
CA ALA A 596 25.87 11.59 -5.46
C ALA A 596 25.47 13.12 -5.25
N ALA A 597 25.79 14.08 -6.13
CA ALA A 597 25.92 15.52 -5.74
C ALA A 597 24.65 16.30 -5.25
N PRO A 598 24.75 17.16 -4.19
CA PRO A 598 23.68 17.97 -3.58
C PRO A 598 22.84 18.87 -4.46
N HIS A 599 23.42 19.34 -5.56
CA HIS A 599 22.80 20.21 -6.53
C HIS A 599 23.68 20.21 -7.77
N TRP A 600 23.09 20.05 -8.95
CA TRP A 600 23.84 20.25 -10.18
C TRP A 600 23.74 21.71 -10.62
N ASP A 601 24.67 22.54 -10.18
CA ASP A 601 24.78 23.92 -10.65
C ASP A 601 25.16 23.92 -12.15
N ARG A 602 24.14 24.04 -13.00
CA ARG A 602 24.29 24.03 -14.47
C ARG A 602 25.12 25.20 -15.02
N GLU A 603 25.25 26.30 -14.27
CA GLU A 603 26.04 27.47 -14.70
C GLU A 603 27.52 27.32 -14.33
N ARG A 604 27.82 26.65 -13.22
CA ARG A 604 29.18 26.29 -12.79
C ARG A 604 29.67 24.95 -13.35
N ALA A 605 28.79 24.11 -13.87
CA ALA A 605 29.14 22.78 -14.37
C ALA A 605 29.96 22.82 -15.66
N PHE A 606 30.95 21.93 -15.78
CA PHE A 606 31.77 21.81 -16.98
C PHE A 606 30.97 21.39 -18.23
N ALA A 607 29.91 20.60 -18.04
CA ALA A 607 29.05 20.09 -19.11
C ALA A 607 27.65 19.70 -18.56
N PRO A 608 26.65 19.45 -19.45
CA PRO A 608 25.34 18.95 -19.03
C PRO A 608 25.42 17.55 -18.41
N LEU A 609 24.73 17.35 -17.28
CA LEU A 609 24.50 16.04 -16.69
C LEU A 609 23.30 15.36 -17.36
N VAL A 610 23.43 14.09 -17.74
CA VAL A 610 22.39 13.30 -18.43
C VAL A 610 22.18 11.95 -17.74
N SER A 611 20.93 11.67 -17.37
CA SER A 611 20.48 10.43 -16.72
C SER A 611 19.55 9.56 -17.58
N GLU A 612 18.99 10.11 -18.67
CA GLU A 612 18.05 9.40 -19.56
C GLU A 612 18.05 9.98 -20.99
N GLY A 613 17.20 9.44 -21.86
CA GLY A 613 16.93 9.97 -23.19
C GLY A 613 17.89 9.52 -24.30
N ALA A 614 17.77 10.19 -25.45
CA ALA A 614 18.46 9.80 -26.70
C ALA A 614 19.99 9.89 -26.60
N ASP A 615 20.50 10.89 -25.88
CA ASP A 615 21.94 11.11 -25.72
C ASP A 615 22.60 10.02 -24.87
N LEU A 616 21.99 9.64 -23.74
CA LEU A 616 22.43 8.47 -22.96
C LEU A 616 22.36 7.19 -23.80
N THR A 617 21.27 7.00 -24.54
CA THR A 617 21.07 5.84 -25.42
C THR A 617 22.19 5.74 -26.46
N ALA A 618 22.63 6.87 -27.04
CA ALA A 618 23.73 6.90 -28.00
C ALA A 618 25.08 6.52 -27.37
N VAL A 619 25.38 6.99 -26.15
CA VAL A 619 26.60 6.61 -25.42
C VAL A 619 26.59 5.12 -25.05
N ARG A 620 25.46 4.61 -24.54
CA ARG A 620 25.29 3.18 -24.22
C ARG A 620 25.38 2.31 -25.47
N LEU A 621 24.85 2.76 -26.61
CA LEU A 621 24.97 2.07 -27.89
C LEU A 621 26.43 1.97 -28.33
N HIS A 622 27.21 3.04 -28.22
CA HIS A 622 28.63 3.00 -28.53
C HIS A 622 29.39 2.00 -27.64
N LEU A 623 29.10 1.97 -26.33
CA LEU A 623 29.69 0.99 -25.41
C LEU A 623 29.27 -0.46 -25.73
N HIS A 624 28.03 -0.66 -26.20
CA HIS A 624 27.53 -1.95 -26.68
C HIS A 624 28.25 -2.40 -27.98
N GLU A 625 28.44 -1.49 -28.95
CA GLU A 625 29.20 -1.74 -30.18
C GLU A 625 30.66 -2.13 -29.86
N ARG A 626 31.29 -1.43 -28.90
CA ARG A 626 32.63 -1.76 -28.38
C ARG A 626 32.74 -3.17 -27.79
N LEU A 627 31.67 -3.69 -27.19
CA LEU A 627 31.59 -5.09 -26.72
C LEU A 627 31.45 -6.06 -27.90
N CYS A 628 30.59 -5.74 -28.87
CA CYS A 628 30.45 -6.52 -30.10
C CYS A 628 31.77 -6.62 -30.89
N GLU A 629 32.56 -5.55 -30.98
CA GLU A 629 33.91 -5.59 -31.59
C GLU A 629 34.90 -6.50 -30.83
N ARG A 630 34.71 -6.69 -29.51
CA ARG A 630 35.45 -7.67 -28.69
C ARG A 630 34.93 -9.11 -28.87
N GLY A 631 33.95 -9.32 -29.75
CA GLY A 631 33.28 -10.60 -29.97
C GLY A 631 32.28 -10.98 -28.89
N VAL A 632 31.86 -10.01 -28.06
CA VAL A 632 30.84 -10.19 -27.02
C VAL A 632 29.50 -9.74 -27.58
N HIS A 633 28.57 -10.67 -27.81
CA HIS A 633 27.30 -10.38 -28.48
C HIS A 633 26.11 -10.85 -27.64
N PRO A 634 24.96 -10.15 -27.68
CA PRO A 634 23.73 -10.66 -27.09
C PRO A 634 23.27 -11.90 -27.88
N VAL A 635 23.00 -12.98 -27.16
CA VAL A 635 22.37 -14.20 -27.72
C VAL A 635 21.01 -14.43 -27.09
N ALA A 636 20.14 -15.10 -27.84
CA ALA A 636 18.83 -15.52 -27.35
C ALA A 636 18.98 -16.33 -26.05
N GLY A 637 18.19 -15.97 -25.04
CA GLY A 637 18.13 -16.72 -23.79
C GLY A 637 17.59 -18.14 -24.02
N ARG A 638 17.94 -19.04 -23.09
CA ARG A 638 17.42 -20.41 -23.04
C ARG A 638 16.70 -20.64 -21.72
N PHE A 639 15.79 -21.60 -21.71
CA PHE A 639 15.18 -22.10 -20.49
C PHE A 639 15.06 -23.62 -20.53
N ASP A 640 15.10 -24.22 -19.36
CA ASP A 640 15.00 -25.65 -19.09
C ASP A 640 13.95 -25.84 -17.98
N VAL A 641 13.14 -26.89 -18.08
CA VAL A 641 12.01 -27.14 -17.17
C VAL A 641 12.25 -28.43 -16.40
N PHE A 642 11.98 -28.43 -15.10
CA PHE A 642 12.27 -29.55 -14.19
C PHE A 642 11.04 -29.92 -13.35
N ALA A 643 10.79 -31.22 -13.16
CA ALA A 643 9.90 -31.75 -12.13
C ALA A 643 10.75 -32.32 -10.99
N ASP A 644 10.67 -31.72 -9.80
CA ASP A 644 11.43 -32.12 -8.60
C ASP A 644 12.93 -32.37 -8.86
N GLY A 645 13.55 -31.45 -9.63
CA GLY A 645 14.97 -31.51 -10.02
C GLY A 645 15.28 -32.40 -11.23
N ARG A 646 14.29 -33.10 -11.81
CA ARG A 646 14.46 -33.92 -13.01
C ARG A 646 14.05 -33.15 -14.28
N LEU A 647 14.98 -32.99 -15.22
CA LEU A 647 14.75 -32.31 -16.49
C LEU A 647 13.58 -32.94 -17.28
N LEU A 648 12.66 -32.11 -17.77
CA LEU A 648 11.54 -32.48 -18.62
C LEU A 648 11.80 -32.09 -20.08
N THR A 649 11.20 -32.85 -21.00
CA THR A 649 11.13 -32.49 -22.42
C THR A 649 9.69 -32.16 -22.77
N ALA A 650 9.48 -31.06 -23.51
CA ALA A 650 8.15 -30.69 -23.96
C ALA A 650 7.59 -31.72 -24.96
N LYS A 651 6.31 -32.05 -24.78
CA LYS A 651 5.50 -32.95 -25.63
C LYS A 651 5.25 -32.36 -27.02
N GLY A 652 5.38 -31.04 -27.16
CA GLY A 652 5.30 -30.26 -28.38
C GLY A 652 5.42 -28.77 -28.06
N ALA A 653 5.79 -27.97 -29.07
CA ALA A 653 5.76 -26.51 -29.04
C ALA A 653 4.96 -26.04 -30.26
N ASP A 654 3.67 -25.77 -30.07
CA ASP A 654 2.75 -25.41 -31.15
C ASP A 654 2.21 -23.99 -30.90
N ASN A 655 2.34 -23.11 -31.91
CA ASN A 655 2.06 -21.67 -31.80
C ASN A 655 2.60 -20.98 -30.52
N GLY A 656 3.77 -21.40 -30.02
CA GLY A 656 4.44 -20.82 -28.84
C GLY A 656 3.98 -21.36 -27.47
N GLN A 657 3.05 -22.31 -27.43
CA GLN A 657 2.63 -23.01 -26.21
C GLN A 657 3.47 -24.28 -25.99
N TRP A 658 4.08 -24.39 -24.81
CA TRP A 658 4.93 -25.49 -24.38
C TRP A 658 4.16 -26.38 -23.41
N ILE A 659 4.10 -27.69 -23.68
CA ILE A 659 3.30 -28.66 -22.90
C ILE A 659 4.22 -29.70 -22.26
N PHE A 660 4.14 -29.87 -20.95
CA PHE A 660 4.97 -30.78 -20.16
C PHE A 660 4.10 -31.79 -19.41
N ARG A 661 4.36 -33.08 -19.60
CA ARG A 661 3.77 -34.14 -18.78
C ARG A 661 4.61 -34.36 -17.55
N LEU A 662 3.94 -34.43 -16.40
CA LEU A 662 4.58 -34.60 -15.11
C LEU A 662 4.65 -36.08 -14.72
N PRO A 663 5.73 -36.54 -14.09
CA PRO A 663 5.74 -37.78 -13.31
C PRO A 663 4.62 -37.80 -12.26
N ILE A 664 4.17 -39.00 -11.90
CA ILE A 664 3.25 -39.19 -10.77
C ILE A 664 3.95 -38.70 -9.49
N GLU A 665 3.21 -38.03 -8.60
CA GLU A 665 3.73 -37.42 -7.36
C GLU A 665 4.71 -36.24 -7.57
N THR A 666 4.64 -35.56 -8.72
CA THR A 666 5.38 -34.28 -8.88
C THR A 666 4.80 -33.21 -7.94
N HIS A 667 5.69 -32.54 -7.20
CA HIS A 667 5.36 -31.42 -6.33
C HIS A 667 5.87 -30.08 -6.88
N ARG A 668 7.11 -30.02 -7.35
CA ARG A 668 7.72 -28.76 -7.82
C ARG A 668 7.98 -28.78 -9.31
N PHE A 669 7.39 -27.82 -10.01
CA PHE A 669 7.68 -27.52 -11.41
C PHE A 669 8.55 -26.26 -11.50
N ALA A 670 9.84 -26.45 -11.77
CA ALA A 670 10.79 -25.35 -11.84
C ALA A 670 11.07 -24.95 -13.29
N VAL A 671 11.13 -23.65 -13.56
CA VAL A 671 11.51 -23.07 -14.85
C VAL A 671 12.79 -22.28 -14.65
N ASN A 672 13.91 -22.89 -15.03
CA ASN A 672 15.23 -22.28 -14.94
C ASN A 672 15.57 -21.67 -16.29
N SER A 673 16.07 -20.44 -16.31
CA SER A 673 16.45 -19.73 -17.53
C SER A 673 17.74 -18.96 -17.36
N THR A 674 18.40 -18.66 -18.48
CA THR A 674 19.38 -17.57 -18.49
C THR A 674 18.69 -16.27 -18.16
N SER A 675 19.22 -15.50 -17.20
CA SER A 675 18.67 -14.20 -16.82
C SER A 675 19.72 -13.08 -16.82
N SER A 676 19.23 -11.86 -16.99
CA SER A 676 20.00 -10.63 -17.16
C SER A 676 19.16 -9.42 -16.73
N ARG A 677 19.80 -8.26 -16.50
CA ARG A 677 19.07 -6.99 -16.42
C ARG A 677 18.92 -6.45 -17.86
N PRO A 678 17.72 -6.14 -18.37
CA PRO A 678 17.57 -5.60 -19.72
C PRO A 678 18.44 -4.35 -19.98
N ALA A 679 18.61 -3.49 -18.98
CA ALA A 679 19.51 -2.34 -19.04
C ALA A 679 21.00 -2.70 -19.28
N ASP A 680 21.46 -3.91 -18.94
CA ASP A 680 22.83 -4.34 -19.22
C ASP A 680 23.06 -4.64 -20.72
N LEU A 681 21.98 -4.85 -21.48
CA LEU A 681 22.00 -5.43 -22.83
C LEU A 681 21.40 -4.51 -23.90
N ASP A 682 20.29 -3.85 -23.59
CA ASP A 682 19.60 -2.92 -24.49
C ASP A 682 19.96 -1.46 -24.11
N PRO A 683 20.71 -0.74 -24.95
CA PRO A 683 21.07 0.67 -24.73
C PRO A 683 19.88 1.62 -24.49
N ALA A 684 18.67 1.26 -24.95
CA ALA A 684 17.46 2.05 -24.77
C ALA A 684 16.63 1.63 -23.54
N SER A 685 16.95 0.49 -22.91
CA SER A 685 16.19 -0.01 -21.75
C SER A 685 16.70 0.60 -20.44
N LEU A 686 15.77 0.93 -19.54
CA LEU A 686 16.05 1.35 -18.17
C LEU A 686 15.61 0.29 -17.14
N ASP A 687 15.17 -0.90 -17.59
CA ASP A 687 14.75 -1.97 -16.69
C ASP A 687 15.96 -2.68 -16.07
N CYS A 688 16.19 -2.42 -14.78
CA CYS A 688 17.26 -2.99 -13.98
C CYS A 688 16.86 -4.30 -13.27
N ARG A 689 15.64 -4.79 -13.44
CA ARG A 689 15.21 -6.07 -12.85
C ARG A 689 15.95 -7.23 -13.53
N ARG A 690 16.33 -8.25 -12.75
CA ARG A 690 16.87 -9.49 -13.33
C ARG A 690 15.71 -10.31 -13.92
N LEU A 691 15.63 -10.39 -15.25
CA LEU A 691 14.56 -11.08 -15.98
C LEU A 691 15.09 -12.36 -16.66
N GLY A 692 14.32 -13.43 -16.57
CA GLY A 692 14.60 -14.75 -17.15
C GLY A 692 13.69 -15.07 -18.34
N VAL A 693 12.59 -15.80 -18.13
CA VAL A 693 11.58 -16.10 -19.16
C VAL A 693 10.24 -15.45 -18.84
N ALA A 694 9.61 -14.83 -19.84
CA ALA A 694 8.25 -14.30 -19.74
C ALA A 694 7.24 -15.39 -20.14
N ILE A 695 6.37 -15.77 -19.19
CA ILE A 695 5.32 -16.78 -19.40
C ILE A 695 3.91 -16.18 -19.31
N THR A 696 2.99 -16.75 -20.09
CA THR A 696 1.55 -16.41 -20.12
C THR A 696 0.74 -17.67 -20.46
N ASP A 697 -0.59 -17.58 -20.49
CA ASP A 697 -1.53 -18.69 -20.78
C ASP A 697 -1.17 -19.98 -19.99
N VAL A 698 -0.81 -19.84 -18.70
CA VAL A 698 -0.42 -20.99 -17.85
C VAL A 698 -1.64 -21.86 -17.57
N THR A 699 -1.51 -23.16 -17.78
CA THR A 699 -2.58 -24.14 -17.59
C THR A 699 -2.09 -25.37 -16.82
N VAL A 700 -2.96 -25.91 -15.98
CA VAL A 700 -2.76 -27.13 -15.20
C VAL A 700 -3.90 -28.09 -15.53
N ASP A 701 -3.58 -29.26 -16.07
CA ASP A 701 -4.52 -30.27 -16.58
C ASP A 701 -5.60 -29.67 -17.52
N GLY A 702 -5.19 -28.70 -18.35
CA GLY A 702 -6.04 -28.00 -19.31
C GLY A 702 -6.90 -26.86 -18.74
N ARG A 703 -6.86 -26.60 -17.43
CA ARG A 703 -7.50 -25.41 -16.81
C ARG A 703 -6.52 -24.24 -16.77
N LEU A 704 -6.95 -23.06 -17.18
CA LEU A 704 -6.18 -21.82 -17.06
C LEU A 704 -5.96 -21.48 -15.57
N VAL A 705 -4.75 -21.05 -15.25
CA VAL A 705 -4.31 -20.55 -13.94
C VAL A 705 -4.45 -19.02 -13.95
N ASP A 706 -5.02 -18.45 -12.89
CA ASP A 706 -5.12 -17.00 -12.76
C ASP A 706 -3.76 -16.35 -12.42
N ALA A 707 -3.59 -15.07 -12.71
CA ALA A 707 -2.37 -14.34 -12.36
C ALA A 707 -2.05 -14.39 -10.86
N GLY A 708 -3.07 -14.37 -9.99
CA GLY A 708 -2.93 -14.37 -8.53
C GLY A 708 -2.89 -15.74 -7.86
N ASP A 709 -2.81 -16.84 -8.62
CA ASP A 709 -2.88 -18.20 -8.09
C ASP A 709 -1.68 -18.53 -7.16
N THR A 710 -1.97 -19.07 -5.98
CA THR A 710 -0.96 -19.36 -4.94
C THR A 710 0.05 -20.43 -5.34
N ARG A 711 -0.15 -21.14 -6.46
CA ARG A 711 0.84 -22.06 -7.02
C ARG A 711 2.05 -21.35 -7.62
N PHE A 712 2.00 -20.05 -7.92
CA PHE A 712 3.20 -19.27 -8.24
C PHE A 712 4.02 -19.04 -6.95
N MET A 713 5.14 -19.74 -6.79
CA MET A 713 6.02 -19.62 -5.62
C MET A 713 7.17 -18.62 -5.90
N SER A 714 8.37 -18.90 -5.39
CA SER A 714 9.57 -18.07 -5.56
C SER A 714 10.00 -17.90 -7.03
N GLY A 715 10.64 -16.77 -7.31
CA GLY A 715 11.32 -16.50 -8.59
C GLY A 715 10.42 -15.99 -9.72
N PHE A 716 9.17 -15.63 -9.42
CA PHE A 716 8.29 -14.90 -10.33
C PHE A 716 8.19 -13.43 -9.95
N HIS A 717 8.35 -12.54 -10.93
CA HIS A 717 8.00 -11.13 -10.82
C HIS A 717 6.47 -10.94 -10.81
N MET A 718 6.02 -9.74 -10.45
CA MET A 718 4.60 -9.36 -10.53
C MET A 718 4.02 -9.48 -11.95
N PRO A 719 2.69 -9.68 -12.09
CA PRO A 719 2.07 -9.88 -13.38
C PRO A 719 1.94 -8.55 -14.14
N GLU A 720 2.48 -8.50 -15.35
CA GLU A 720 2.40 -7.37 -16.25
C GLU A 720 1.26 -7.58 -17.27
N LEU A 721 0.58 -6.51 -17.67
CA LEU A 721 -0.55 -6.58 -18.62
C LEU A 721 -0.12 -6.22 -20.04
N ARG A 722 -0.59 -7.01 -21.02
CA ARG A 722 -0.51 -6.68 -22.45
C ARG A 722 -1.90 -6.74 -23.07
N GLY A 723 -2.62 -5.61 -23.01
CA GLY A 723 -4.04 -5.56 -23.34
C GLY A 723 -4.88 -6.31 -22.29
N ARG A 724 -5.65 -7.31 -22.71
CA ARG A 724 -6.51 -8.13 -21.82
C ARG A 724 -5.87 -9.43 -21.33
N ARG A 725 -4.56 -9.60 -21.46
CA ARG A 725 -3.82 -10.78 -20.97
C ARG A 725 -2.66 -10.37 -20.09
N TRP A 726 -2.43 -11.13 -19.03
CA TRP A 726 -1.27 -10.97 -18.17
C TRP A 726 -0.11 -11.85 -18.67
N PHE A 727 1.13 -11.46 -18.34
CA PHE A 727 2.32 -12.30 -18.41
C PHE A 727 3.18 -12.04 -17.17
N ARG A 728 4.01 -13.00 -16.77
CA ARG A 728 4.97 -12.85 -15.65
C ARG A 728 6.37 -13.19 -16.15
N TRP A 729 7.35 -12.36 -15.81
CA TRP A 729 8.75 -12.72 -15.92
C TRP A 729 9.19 -13.60 -14.75
N THR A 730 10.08 -14.56 -14.99
CA THR A 730 10.88 -15.18 -13.94
C THR A 730 12.11 -14.32 -13.62
N ASP A 731 12.76 -14.54 -12.48
CA ASP A 731 14.09 -13.99 -12.16
C ASP A 731 15.27 -14.80 -12.77
N GLY A 732 14.98 -16.02 -13.24
CA GLY A 732 15.95 -16.98 -13.74
C GLY A 732 15.79 -18.37 -13.12
N ALA A 733 15.12 -18.50 -11.96
CA ALA A 733 14.92 -19.77 -11.26
C ALA A 733 13.54 -19.82 -10.57
N ALA A 734 12.48 -19.79 -11.37
CA ALA A 734 11.12 -19.78 -10.85
C ALA A 734 10.59 -21.17 -10.48
N VAL A 735 9.72 -21.24 -9.47
CA VAL A 735 9.15 -22.48 -8.94
C VAL A 735 7.63 -22.36 -8.88
N PHE A 736 6.93 -23.33 -9.47
CA PHE A 736 5.48 -23.44 -9.45
C PHE A 736 5.07 -24.73 -8.71
N ASP A 737 4.05 -24.68 -7.86
CA ASP A 737 3.48 -25.86 -7.22
C ASP A 737 2.64 -26.66 -8.21
N ALA A 738 3.08 -27.89 -8.42
CA ALA A 738 2.50 -28.86 -9.35
C ALA A 738 1.83 -30.03 -8.64
N SER A 739 1.65 -29.96 -7.32
CA SER A 739 1.06 -31.02 -6.50
C SER A 739 -0.29 -31.46 -7.05
N GLY A 740 -0.36 -32.72 -7.49
CA GLY A 740 -1.56 -33.35 -8.04
C GLY A 740 -1.79 -33.14 -9.55
N ALA A 741 -1.00 -32.30 -10.22
CA ALA A 741 -1.09 -32.07 -11.67
C ALA A 741 -0.50 -33.24 -12.49
N ARG A 742 -1.00 -33.46 -13.70
CA ARG A 742 -0.47 -34.47 -14.66
C ARG A 742 0.14 -33.84 -15.90
N GLU A 743 -0.35 -32.68 -16.32
CA GLU A 743 0.14 -31.91 -17.45
C GLU A 743 0.14 -30.41 -17.09
N ILE A 744 1.26 -29.73 -17.26
CA ILE A 744 1.38 -28.27 -17.16
C ILE A 744 1.76 -27.73 -18.53
N ALA A 745 1.11 -26.66 -18.97
CA ALA A 745 1.49 -25.97 -20.20
C ALA A 745 1.46 -24.45 -20.03
N PHE A 746 2.38 -23.76 -20.69
CA PHE A 746 2.45 -22.30 -20.70
C PHE A 746 2.93 -21.79 -22.06
N ARG A 747 2.57 -20.56 -22.41
CA ARG A 747 3.10 -19.85 -23.57
C ARG A 747 4.33 -19.04 -23.16
N VAL A 748 5.40 -19.13 -23.95
CA VAL A 748 6.56 -18.24 -23.79
C VAL A 748 6.35 -17.00 -24.64
N GLN A 749 6.41 -15.83 -24.01
CA GLN A 749 6.33 -14.53 -24.68
C GLN A 749 7.70 -14.02 -25.10
N ALA A 750 8.72 -14.22 -24.25
CA ALA A 750 10.11 -13.87 -24.50
C ALA A 750 11.03 -14.64 -23.54
N VAL A 751 12.31 -14.78 -23.89
CA VAL A 751 13.37 -15.18 -22.94
C VAL A 751 14.42 -14.08 -22.99
N SER A 752 14.84 -13.56 -21.83
CA SER A 752 15.78 -12.47 -21.76
C SER A 752 17.11 -12.87 -22.40
N PRO A 753 17.66 -12.06 -23.32
CA PRO A 753 18.95 -12.36 -23.92
C PRO A 753 20.06 -12.30 -22.87
N VAL A 754 21.20 -12.92 -23.17
CA VAL A 754 22.41 -12.82 -22.34
C VAL A 754 23.62 -12.55 -23.21
N TRP A 755 24.64 -11.93 -22.63
CA TRP A 755 25.93 -11.76 -23.27
C TRP A 755 26.61 -13.12 -23.48
N GLN A 756 26.92 -13.46 -24.73
CA GLN A 756 27.87 -14.51 -25.07
C GLN A 756 29.25 -13.88 -25.23
N THR A 757 30.20 -14.23 -24.36
CA THR A 757 31.61 -13.91 -24.53
C THR A 757 32.28 -14.90 -25.49
N PRO A 758 33.38 -14.51 -26.18
CA PRO A 758 34.16 -15.44 -26.97
C PRO A 758 34.59 -16.65 -26.13
N LEU A 759 34.46 -17.86 -26.69
CA LEU A 759 35.02 -19.07 -26.08
C LEU A 759 36.53 -18.88 -25.93
N THR A 760 36.99 -18.73 -24.69
CA THR A 760 38.41 -18.90 -24.35
C THR A 760 38.76 -20.36 -24.62
N LEU A 761 39.35 -20.61 -25.78
CA LEU A 761 40.08 -21.86 -26.02
C LEU A 761 41.04 -22.05 -24.84
N PRO A 762 40.98 -23.18 -24.12
CA PRO A 762 41.79 -23.34 -22.92
C PRO A 762 43.26 -23.27 -23.31
N GLN A 763 43.95 -22.24 -22.81
CA GLN A 763 45.41 -22.14 -22.85
C GLN A 763 45.97 -23.49 -22.41
N PRO A 764 46.83 -24.15 -23.22
CA PRO A 764 47.34 -25.46 -22.87
C PRO A 764 48.11 -25.35 -21.55
N LYS A 765 47.62 -26.04 -20.50
CA LYS A 765 48.23 -26.00 -19.16
C LYS A 765 49.71 -26.37 -19.27
N GLY A 766 50.57 -25.35 -19.19
CA GLY A 766 52.02 -25.49 -19.24
C GLY A 766 52.48 -26.42 -18.13
N ARG A 767 52.91 -27.63 -18.50
CA ARG A 767 53.34 -28.64 -17.54
C ARG A 767 54.77 -28.32 -17.09
N LEU A 768 54.89 -27.44 -16.08
CA LEU A 768 56.16 -27.20 -15.40
C LEU A 768 56.68 -28.51 -14.78
N ARG A 769 57.70 -29.07 -15.42
CA ARG A 769 58.75 -29.88 -14.79
C ARG A 769 60.08 -29.56 -15.46
N ALA A 770 60.70 -28.46 -15.04
CA ALA A 770 62.14 -28.38 -15.07
C ALA A 770 62.65 -29.38 -14.02
N LEU A 771 63.21 -30.50 -14.49
CA LEU A 771 64.02 -31.40 -13.68
C LEU A 771 65.45 -30.91 -13.81
N GLU A 772 66.06 -30.51 -12.69
CA GLU A 772 67.49 -30.28 -12.63
C GLU A 772 68.22 -31.59 -12.96
N LEU A 773 69.12 -31.54 -13.93
CA LEU A 773 70.12 -32.58 -14.18
C LEU A 773 71.50 -31.95 -14.04
N HIS A 774 72.07 -32.06 -12.84
CA HIS A 774 73.51 -32.02 -12.66
C HIS A 774 74.11 -33.33 -13.21
N SER A 775 74.92 -33.26 -14.27
CA SER A 775 76.25 -33.91 -14.31
C SER A 775 76.93 -33.79 -15.68
N GLN A 776 78.17 -33.28 -15.66
CA GLN A 776 79.21 -33.26 -16.72
C GLN A 776 79.00 -32.26 -17.87
#